data_AF-A0A812SXY1-F1
#
_entry.id   AF-A0A812SXY1-F1
#
_cell.length_a   1.000
_cell.length_b   1.000
_cell.length_c   1.000
_cell.angle_alpha   90.00
_cell.angle_beta   90.00
_cell.angle_gamma   90.00
#
_symmetry.space_group_name_H-M   'P 1'
#
loop_
_entity.id
_entity.type
_entity.pdbx_description
1 polymer ?
#
loop_
_entity_poly.entity_id
_entity_poly.type
_entity_poly.pdbx_seq_one_letter_code
_entity_poly.pdbx_strand_id
1 'polypeptide(L)'
;GEEVPLCPRCSLPVGEFAYQGREGKQACVHTECMAQVLTQDAQREEDARIRRENIKKEKNRREYDIGWRVESVPKSAPLAERMGCSPAPQGLCCLVLDDASRTVKVAATSEPSAAVNLEYLLLALKVRKTASREPLFSLDPVDPQNLEKTPQKKVYEPSWLAGTSVGDVMFQADYFLKELALGEYDMPVVGMLSVFDWSEMKDKDKSWAGREWFVVKKAEIRMSEDNALIPHVKMGVEAREQVVTKKGLEDAPVTLPHHPLKKFADAFTRNFDLIAERKSVVFHLRELAKASIMAKYLIDSKARLDPTWYKLADEIVKSTEPEPYPQIPQLWNMRGNSRIKLKEGRLVDMVTGGQSNLQAIYGGVEFGLDRFELAQRHALQGQKPSVPGVQLAQSGRPMFMPQRFQLGQRPEMPQGVDLNLDKFSLSTEERFAGRLPPCSGDADSLEGRTLLGKAFLQSLQQKSFAGVKAEDQSLLLNVYGVPQCDRAEEGDAFIPPDPNLEYITKVRNLVGEEKTLRERRKQRFSDKTFAVTNPGLDFPRSWTPRFQVEMEGRVSHTAPTKFGLKKLEVDEAFQRGLLENVLPSAAPEFNQVTEDGIVFRIYKIGSLEVRTTQEVDGPEAIVVVFSSGAAAWEAKAVESEDALGRERLVKCKVYVEAMEQESQPHLAKDARTGCNFYIVLETEKKNRIVTEALSAGSLSWVQNPHSLEDRNSLAKLLFTVDCKEGVYARDVQQLQRTL
;
A
#
# COMPACT_ATOMS: atom_id res chain seq x y z
N GLY A 1 46.78 33.06 12.81
CA GLY A 1 45.72 32.09 13.10
C GLY A 1 45.83 30.99 12.08
N GLU A 2 45.67 29.74 12.49
CA GLU A 2 45.57 28.63 11.52
C GLU A 2 44.25 28.74 10.77
N GLU A 3 44.30 28.66 9.44
CA GLU A 3 43.09 28.57 8.62
C GLU A 3 42.50 27.18 8.80
N VAL A 4 41.38 27.09 9.54
CA VAL A 4 40.68 25.81 9.72
C VAL A 4 39.71 25.61 8.56
N PRO A 5 39.85 24.53 7.76
CA PRO A 5 38.91 24.26 6.69
C PRO A 5 37.50 24.05 7.26
N LEU A 6 36.50 24.71 6.66
CA LEU A 6 35.09 24.55 7.02
C LEU A 6 34.42 23.57 6.05
N CYS A 7 33.54 22.73 6.59
CA CYS A 7 32.72 21.85 5.75
C CYS A 7 31.69 22.69 4.96
N PRO A 8 31.62 22.58 3.63
CA PRO A 8 30.68 23.38 2.83
C PRO A 8 29.20 23.02 3.05
N ARG A 9 28.89 21.90 3.72
CA ARG A 9 27.51 21.42 3.98
C ARG A 9 26.92 21.99 5.27
N CYS A 10 27.69 22.00 6.35
CA CYS A 10 27.23 22.44 7.67
C CYS A 10 27.92 23.71 8.17
N SER A 11 28.93 24.19 7.44
CA SER A 11 29.75 25.36 7.77
C SER A 11 30.52 25.26 9.09
N LEU A 12 30.70 24.04 9.62
CA LEU A 12 31.47 23.78 10.84
C LEU A 12 32.93 23.40 10.51
N PRO A 13 33.88 23.66 11.42
CA PRO A 13 35.28 23.24 11.27
C PRO A 13 35.41 21.73 11.06
N VAL A 14 36.18 21.31 10.04
CA VAL A 14 36.43 19.89 9.77
C VAL A 14 37.34 19.31 10.85
N GLY A 15 36.96 18.17 11.42
CA GLY A 15 37.70 17.50 12.49
C GLY A 15 38.89 16.68 11.97
N GLU A 16 39.34 15.72 12.79
CA GLU A 16 40.48 14.84 12.48
C GLU A 16 40.30 14.03 11.17
N PHE A 17 39.05 13.75 10.79
CA PHE A 17 38.69 13.05 9.56
C PHE A 17 37.92 13.95 8.61
N ALA A 18 38.41 14.01 7.36
CA ALA A 18 37.87 14.81 6.28
C ALA A 18 37.80 13.98 5.00
N TYR A 19 36.73 14.12 4.24
CA TYR A 19 36.58 13.50 2.93
C TYR A 19 36.52 14.57 1.84
N GLN A 20 37.08 14.29 0.68
CA GLN A 20 37.04 15.21 -0.46
C GLN A 20 35.64 15.20 -1.09
N GLY A 21 34.98 16.36 -1.10
CA GLY A 21 33.67 16.56 -1.72
C GLY A 21 33.74 16.57 -3.25
N ARG A 22 32.57 16.43 -3.91
CA ARG A 22 32.47 16.42 -5.39
C ARG A 22 32.74 17.80 -6.04
N GLU A 23 32.68 18.89 -5.27
CA GLU A 23 32.79 20.28 -5.76
C GLU A 23 34.24 20.77 -5.99
N GLY A 24 35.22 19.85 -6.01
CA GLY A 24 36.62 20.14 -6.36
C GLY A 24 37.60 19.72 -5.28
N LYS A 25 38.90 19.73 -5.63
CA LYS A 25 39.96 19.13 -4.81
C LYS A 25 40.15 19.77 -3.41
N GLN A 26 39.58 20.95 -3.16
CA GLN A 26 39.77 21.71 -1.93
C GLN A 26 38.58 21.66 -0.95
N ALA A 27 37.43 21.12 -1.36
CA ALA A 27 36.25 21.03 -0.49
C ALA A 27 36.37 19.79 0.42
N CYS A 28 36.69 19.98 1.70
CA CYS A 28 36.67 18.92 2.71
C CYS A 28 35.31 18.87 3.40
N VAL A 29 34.71 17.70 3.53
CA VAL A 29 33.44 17.47 4.25
C VAL A 29 33.67 16.55 5.45
N HIS A 30 32.89 16.75 6.52
CA HIS A 30 32.87 15.83 7.67
C HIS A 30 32.47 14.42 7.25
N THR A 31 32.90 13.43 8.02
CA THR A 31 32.52 12.03 7.86
C THR A 31 31.00 11.85 7.85
N GLU A 32 30.27 12.50 8.77
CA GLU A 32 28.81 12.42 8.87
C GLU A 32 28.13 13.11 7.68
N CYS A 33 28.63 14.28 7.27
CA CYS A 33 28.14 14.97 6.08
C CYS A 33 28.37 14.15 4.82
N MET A 34 29.51 13.48 4.70
CA MET A 34 29.80 12.57 3.59
C MET A 34 28.88 11.34 3.63
N ALA A 35 28.64 10.75 4.80
CA ALA A 35 27.70 9.64 4.97
C ALA A 35 26.29 10.03 4.49
N GLN A 36 25.82 11.23 4.84
CA GLN A 36 24.54 11.76 4.36
C GLN A 36 24.53 11.96 2.84
N VAL A 37 25.60 12.50 2.25
CA VAL A 37 25.72 12.65 0.79
C VAL A 37 25.64 11.29 0.10
N LEU A 38 26.40 10.30 0.57
CA LEU A 38 26.39 8.94 0.02
C LEU A 38 25.01 8.28 0.16
N THR A 39 24.32 8.49 1.28
CA THR A 39 22.94 8.01 1.50
C THR A 39 21.97 8.65 0.50
N GLN A 40 22.08 9.97 0.30
CA GLN A 40 21.25 10.72 -0.67
C GLN A 40 21.55 10.35 -2.12
N ASP A 41 22.81 10.08 -2.46
CA ASP A 41 23.22 9.62 -3.79
C ASP A 41 22.65 8.21 -4.05
N ALA A 42 22.84 7.28 -3.11
CA ALA A 42 22.34 5.91 -3.21
C ALA A 42 20.80 5.87 -3.33
N GLN A 43 20.09 6.68 -2.53
CA GLN A 43 18.64 6.82 -2.66
C GLN A 43 18.22 7.34 -4.04
N ARG A 44 18.90 8.37 -4.57
CA ARG A 44 18.59 8.90 -5.91
C ARG A 44 18.84 7.89 -7.02
N GLU A 45 19.92 7.11 -6.92
CA GLU A 45 20.24 6.04 -7.87
C GLU A 45 19.20 4.91 -7.82
N GLU A 46 18.78 4.51 -6.62
CA GLU A 46 17.71 3.53 -6.41
C GLU A 46 16.38 4.04 -6.95
N ASP A 47 16.00 5.28 -6.68
CA ASP A 47 14.77 5.90 -7.22
C ASP A 47 14.80 5.96 -8.76
N ALA A 48 15.97 6.24 -9.34
CA ALA A 48 16.16 6.21 -10.79
C ALA A 48 16.10 4.78 -11.37
N ARG A 49 16.58 3.77 -10.64
CA ARG A 49 16.46 2.35 -11.00
C ARG A 49 14.99 1.91 -10.96
N ILE A 50 14.30 2.14 -9.84
CA ILE A 50 12.88 1.82 -9.66
C ILE A 50 12.04 2.46 -10.75
N ARG A 51 12.27 3.75 -11.07
CA ARG A 51 11.56 4.42 -12.18
C ARG A 51 11.78 3.74 -13.53
N ARG A 52 13.02 3.39 -13.88
CA ARG A 52 13.32 2.68 -15.12
C ARG A 52 12.67 1.30 -15.17
N GLU A 53 12.66 0.58 -14.05
CA GLU A 53 12.00 -0.72 -13.93
C GLU A 53 10.49 -0.61 -14.04
N ASN A 54 9.86 0.38 -13.39
CA ASN A 54 8.43 0.63 -13.49
C ASN A 54 8.03 0.95 -14.93
N ILE A 55 8.80 1.77 -15.64
CA ILE A 55 8.57 2.05 -17.07
C ILE A 55 8.68 0.77 -17.90
N LYS A 56 9.68 -0.08 -17.62
CA LYS A 56 9.85 -1.37 -18.32
C LYS A 56 8.69 -2.32 -18.03
N LYS A 57 8.26 -2.44 -16.77
CA LYS A 57 7.13 -3.28 -16.36
C LYS A 57 5.84 -2.78 -16.99
N GLU A 58 5.59 -1.48 -17.00
CA GLU A 58 4.43 -0.87 -17.65
C GLU A 58 4.42 -1.17 -19.16
N LYS A 59 5.57 -1.05 -19.83
CA LYS A 59 5.70 -1.44 -21.23
C LYS A 59 5.39 -2.93 -21.41
N ASN A 60 5.97 -3.80 -20.59
CA ASN A 60 5.71 -5.25 -20.66
C ASN A 60 4.24 -5.57 -20.43
N ARG A 61 3.58 -4.89 -19.47
CA ARG A 61 2.16 -5.10 -19.21
C ARG A 61 1.30 -4.82 -20.44
N ARG A 62 1.59 -3.71 -21.14
CA ARG A 62 0.92 -3.39 -22.40
C ARG A 62 1.27 -4.35 -23.54
N GLU A 63 2.53 -4.75 -23.63
CA GLU A 63 3.03 -5.60 -24.72
C GLU A 63 2.53 -7.05 -24.63
N TYR A 64 2.37 -7.60 -23.41
CA TYR A 64 2.02 -9.00 -23.17
C TYR A 64 0.61 -9.19 -22.60
N ASP A 65 -0.20 -8.12 -22.66
CA ASP A 65 -1.57 -8.08 -22.16
C ASP A 65 -1.73 -8.54 -20.70
N ILE A 66 -0.89 -7.98 -19.84
CA ILE A 66 -0.84 -8.28 -18.42
C ILE A 66 -1.53 -7.15 -17.66
N GLY A 67 -2.50 -7.52 -16.84
CA GLY A 67 -3.37 -6.60 -16.12
C GLY A 67 -4.81 -7.01 -16.35
N TRP A 68 -5.55 -7.18 -15.26
CA TRP A 68 -6.97 -7.52 -15.34
C TRP A 68 -7.76 -6.38 -15.97
N ARG A 69 -8.65 -6.72 -16.90
CA ARG A 69 -9.55 -5.80 -17.58
C ARG A 69 -10.98 -6.24 -17.34
N VAL A 70 -11.81 -5.33 -16.85
CA VAL A 70 -13.23 -5.61 -16.60
C VAL A 70 -13.95 -6.02 -17.89
N GLU A 71 -13.51 -5.51 -19.03
CA GLU A 71 -14.06 -5.86 -20.34
C GLU A 71 -13.83 -7.34 -20.71
N SER A 72 -12.85 -8.01 -20.08
CA SER A 72 -12.62 -9.45 -20.23
C SER A 72 -13.65 -10.31 -19.49
N VAL A 73 -14.50 -9.72 -18.64
CA VAL A 73 -15.51 -10.48 -17.89
C VAL A 73 -16.63 -10.96 -18.82
N PRO A 74 -16.85 -12.28 -18.93
CA PRO A 74 -17.87 -12.80 -19.84
C PRO A 74 -19.28 -12.51 -19.35
N LYS A 75 -20.15 -12.10 -20.28
CA LYS A 75 -21.55 -11.75 -19.99
C LYS A 75 -22.43 -13.00 -20.08
N SER A 76 -23.26 -13.23 -19.06
CA SER A 76 -24.14 -14.41 -19.02
C SER A 76 -25.39 -14.29 -19.89
N ALA A 77 -25.91 -13.07 -20.12
CA ALA A 77 -27.19 -12.88 -20.82
C ALA A 77 -27.27 -13.54 -22.22
N PRO A 78 -26.28 -13.39 -23.14
CA PRO A 78 -26.35 -14.03 -24.45
C PRO A 78 -26.34 -15.56 -24.38
N LEU A 79 -25.67 -16.13 -23.37
CA LEU A 79 -25.63 -17.58 -23.16
C LEU A 79 -26.91 -18.09 -22.51
N ALA A 80 -27.50 -17.33 -21.58
CA ALA A 80 -28.74 -17.70 -20.90
C ALA A 80 -29.88 -17.94 -21.91
N GLU A 81 -30.06 -17.05 -22.89
CA GLU A 81 -31.06 -17.20 -23.95
C GLU A 81 -30.83 -18.46 -24.77
N ARG A 82 -29.59 -18.72 -25.16
CA ARG A 82 -29.18 -19.91 -25.93
C ARG A 82 -29.26 -21.20 -25.14
N MET A 83 -29.26 -21.11 -23.81
CA MET A 83 -29.46 -22.22 -22.87
C MET A 83 -30.94 -22.40 -22.48
N GLY A 84 -31.87 -21.68 -23.13
CA GLY A 84 -33.32 -21.85 -22.97
C GLY A 84 -33.99 -20.89 -22.00
N CYS A 85 -33.27 -19.90 -21.46
CA CYS A 85 -33.84 -18.85 -20.61
C CYS A 85 -34.17 -17.61 -21.46
N SER A 86 -35.37 -17.61 -22.07
CA SER A 86 -35.82 -16.53 -22.97
C SER A 86 -37.07 -15.82 -22.41
N PRO A 87 -37.09 -14.47 -22.34
CA PRO A 87 -36.00 -13.56 -22.70
C PRO A 87 -34.76 -13.73 -21.80
N ALA A 88 -33.59 -13.26 -22.25
CA ALA A 88 -32.38 -13.33 -21.44
C ALA A 88 -32.56 -12.53 -20.13
N PRO A 89 -32.18 -13.07 -18.96
CA PRO A 89 -32.08 -12.28 -17.74
C PRO A 89 -31.14 -11.10 -17.95
N GLN A 90 -31.58 -9.90 -17.59
CA GLN A 90 -30.73 -8.71 -17.55
C GLN A 90 -29.79 -8.74 -16.34
N GLY A 91 -30.22 -9.39 -15.25
CA GLY A 91 -29.48 -9.54 -14.00
C GLY A 91 -28.65 -10.81 -13.90
N LEU A 92 -28.64 -11.41 -12.71
CA LEU A 92 -27.85 -12.60 -12.40
C LEU A 92 -28.57 -13.88 -12.87
N CYS A 93 -27.79 -14.92 -13.14
CA CYS A 93 -28.29 -16.23 -13.55
C CYS A 93 -27.95 -17.29 -12.49
N CYS A 94 -28.86 -18.22 -12.23
CA CYS A 94 -28.65 -19.41 -11.41
C CYS A 94 -29.07 -20.67 -12.18
N LEU A 95 -28.85 -21.85 -11.57
CA LEU A 95 -29.30 -23.13 -12.10
C LEU A 95 -30.37 -23.73 -11.20
N VAL A 96 -31.43 -24.26 -11.80
CA VAL A 96 -32.51 -24.97 -11.09
C VAL A 96 -32.50 -26.43 -11.51
N LEU A 97 -32.49 -27.33 -10.52
CA LEU A 97 -32.55 -28.78 -10.72
C LEU A 97 -33.99 -29.28 -10.58
N ASP A 98 -34.50 -29.94 -11.60
CA ASP A 98 -35.76 -30.65 -11.51
C ASP A 98 -35.52 -32.04 -10.91
N ASP A 99 -35.97 -32.26 -9.67
CA ASP A 99 -35.70 -33.50 -8.92
C ASP A 99 -36.23 -34.75 -9.61
N ALA A 100 -37.40 -34.66 -10.25
CA ALA A 100 -38.08 -35.81 -10.84
C ALA A 100 -37.42 -36.29 -12.13
N SER A 101 -37.13 -35.37 -13.04
CA SER A 101 -36.50 -35.64 -14.33
C SER A 101 -34.98 -35.63 -14.27
N ARG A 102 -34.40 -35.08 -13.19
CA ARG A 102 -32.97 -34.76 -13.02
C ARG A 102 -32.45 -33.80 -14.08
N THR A 103 -33.32 -33.04 -14.75
CA THR A 103 -32.93 -32.03 -15.75
C THR A 103 -32.55 -30.72 -15.08
N VAL A 104 -31.74 -29.91 -15.78
CA VAL A 104 -31.25 -28.63 -15.27
C VAL A 104 -31.65 -27.52 -16.22
N LYS A 105 -32.17 -26.42 -15.69
CA LYS A 105 -32.49 -25.21 -16.44
C LYS A 105 -31.76 -23.99 -15.87
N VAL A 106 -31.51 -23.02 -16.74
CA VAL A 106 -31.04 -21.69 -16.34
C VAL A 106 -32.25 -20.85 -15.92
N ALA A 107 -32.12 -20.09 -14.83
CA ALA A 107 -33.15 -19.17 -14.33
C ALA A 107 -32.52 -17.83 -13.92
N ALA A 108 -33.34 -16.78 -13.83
CA ALA A 108 -32.90 -15.52 -13.25
C ALA A 108 -32.77 -15.65 -11.73
N THR A 109 -31.91 -14.84 -11.11
CA THR A 109 -31.83 -14.74 -9.64
C THR A 109 -31.48 -13.32 -9.21
N SER A 110 -31.96 -12.94 -8.02
CA SER A 110 -31.50 -11.75 -7.30
C SER A 110 -30.53 -12.10 -6.17
N GLU A 111 -30.25 -13.39 -5.95
CA GLU A 111 -29.43 -13.91 -4.86
C GLU A 111 -27.96 -14.06 -5.29
N PRO A 112 -27.04 -13.20 -4.81
CA PRO A 112 -25.63 -13.23 -5.22
C PRO A 112 -24.92 -14.56 -4.92
N SER A 113 -25.34 -15.27 -3.86
CA SER A 113 -24.75 -16.58 -3.52
C SER A 113 -25.12 -17.69 -4.52
N ALA A 114 -26.27 -17.57 -5.19
CA ALA A 114 -26.76 -18.51 -6.22
C ALA A 114 -26.24 -18.18 -7.63
N ALA A 115 -25.67 -16.99 -7.82
CA ALA A 115 -25.22 -16.52 -9.11
C ALA A 115 -24.08 -17.38 -9.68
N VAL A 116 -24.17 -17.69 -10.98
CA VAL A 116 -23.16 -18.44 -11.72
C VAL A 116 -22.90 -17.76 -13.05
N ASN A 117 -21.62 -17.49 -13.34
CA ASN A 117 -21.21 -17.04 -14.67
C ASN A 117 -21.33 -18.21 -15.67
N LEU A 118 -22.18 -18.05 -16.68
CA LEU A 118 -22.53 -19.16 -17.59
C LEU A 118 -21.38 -19.55 -18.52
N GLU A 119 -20.52 -18.62 -18.93
CA GLU A 119 -19.37 -18.97 -19.78
C GLU A 119 -18.34 -19.79 -19.01
N TYR A 120 -18.02 -19.37 -17.78
CA TYR A 120 -17.16 -20.12 -16.88
C TYR A 120 -17.71 -21.53 -16.62
N LEU A 121 -19.03 -21.65 -16.41
CA LEU A 121 -19.70 -22.94 -16.23
C LEU A 121 -19.57 -23.84 -17.45
N LEU A 122 -19.84 -23.33 -18.65
CA LEU A 122 -19.77 -24.12 -19.89
C LEU A 122 -18.35 -24.63 -20.17
N LEU A 123 -17.34 -23.79 -19.97
CA LEU A 123 -15.94 -24.17 -20.12
C LEU A 123 -15.51 -25.18 -19.05
N ALA A 124 -15.90 -24.98 -17.79
CA ALA A 124 -15.62 -25.93 -16.71
C ALA A 124 -16.32 -27.30 -16.93
N LEU A 125 -17.57 -27.31 -17.42
CA LEU A 125 -18.28 -28.53 -17.81
C LEU A 125 -17.56 -29.29 -18.92
N LYS A 126 -17.02 -28.58 -19.92
CA LYS A 126 -16.23 -29.19 -20.98
C LYS A 126 -14.93 -29.79 -20.45
N VAL A 127 -14.21 -29.08 -19.56
CA VAL A 127 -13.01 -29.63 -18.90
C VAL A 127 -13.36 -30.90 -18.13
N ARG A 128 -14.37 -30.85 -17.25
CA ARG A 128 -14.78 -32.01 -16.43
C ARG A 128 -15.19 -33.20 -17.28
N LYS A 129 -15.94 -32.96 -18.36
CA LYS A 129 -16.38 -34.03 -19.28
C LYS A 129 -15.22 -34.69 -20.04
N THR A 130 -14.25 -33.90 -20.50
CA THR A 130 -13.17 -34.40 -21.38
C THR A 130 -11.94 -34.88 -20.62
N ALA A 131 -11.65 -34.30 -19.46
CA ALA A 131 -10.42 -34.53 -18.72
C ALA A 131 -10.67 -35.06 -17.29
N SER A 132 -11.92 -35.19 -16.84
CA SER A 132 -12.30 -35.68 -15.51
C SER A 132 -11.60 -34.92 -14.36
N ARG A 133 -11.39 -33.62 -14.54
CA ARG A 133 -10.72 -32.72 -13.60
C ARG A 133 -11.29 -31.31 -13.71
N GLU A 134 -10.77 -30.38 -12.91
CA GLU A 134 -11.06 -28.96 -12.99
C GLU A 134 -10.01 -28.20 -13.82
N PRO A 135 -10.32 -26.98 -14.31
CA PRO A 135 -9.36 -26.11 -14.96
C PRO A 135 -8.12 -25.87 -14.08
N LEU A 136 -6.94 -25.92 -14.69
CA LEU A 136 -5.68 -25.66 -14.02
C LEU A 136 -4.80 -24.74 -14.85
N PHE A 137 -4.07 -23.88 -14.15
CA PHE A 137 -3.12 -22.95 -14.75
C PHE A 137 -1.78 -22.99 -14.00
N SER A 138 -0.71 -22.81 -14.77
CA SER A 138 0.63 -22.66 -14.26
C SER A 138 1.45 -21.65 -15.09
N LEU A 139 2.37 -20.96 -14.43
CA LEU A 139 3.34 -20.09 -15.08
C LEU A 139 4.74 -20.67 -14.87
N ASP A 140 5.21 -21.40 -15.88
CA ASP A 140 6.41 -22.23 -15.77
C ASP A 140 7.61 -21.56 -16.45
N PRO A 141 8.81 -21.60 -15.86
CA PRO A 141 10.00 -21.15 -16.58
C PRO A 141 10.27 -22.03 -17.79
N VAL A 142 10.59 -21.43 -18.95
CA VAL A 142 10.92 -22.18 -20.17
C VAL A 142 12.21 -22.99 -20.00
N ASP A 143 13.17 -22.43 -19.25
CA ASP A 143 14.41 -23.13 -18.86
C ASP A 143 14.60 -23.04 -17.34
N PRO A 144 14.19 -24.08 -16.59
CA PRO A 144 14.34 -24.13 -15.14
C PRO A 144 15.78 -24.04 -14.64
N GLN A 145 16.79 -24.21 -15.50
CA GLN A 145 18.21 -24.09 -15.13
C GLN A 145 18.76 -22.66 -15.32
N ASN A 146 18.00 -21.76 -15.95
CA ASN A 146 18.44 -20.40 -16.30
C ASN A 146 17.31 -19.37 -16.14
N LEU A 147 16.81 -19.29 -14.91
CA LEU A 147 15.60 -18.55 -14.56
C LEU A 147 15.74 -17.03 -14.71
N GLU A 148 16.96 -16.50 -14.57
CA GLU A 148 17.24 -15.07 -14.72
C GLU A 148 17.04 -14.55 -16.15
N LYS A 149 17.16 -15.43 -17.16
CA LYS A 149 17.20 -15.05 -18.57
C LYS A 149 16.12 -15.72 -19.41
N THR A 150 15.39 -16.67 -18.83
CA THR A 150 14.36 -17.42 -19.55
C THR A 150 13.01 -16.72 -19.41
N PRO A 151 12.17 -16.69 -20.46
CA PRO A 151 10.78 -16.29 -20.32
C PRO A 151 9.99 -17.34 -19.53
N GLN A 152 8.80 -16.96 -19.10
CA GLN A 152 7.83 -17.87 -18.50
C GLN A 152 6.76 -18.25 -19.51
N LYS A 153 6.37 -19.51 -19.52
CA LYS A 153 5.34 -20.06 -20.39
C LYS A 153 4.03 -20.17 -19.62
N LYS A 154 2.95 -19.67 -20.23
CA LYS A 154 1.59 -19.91 -19.77
C LYS A 154 1.21 -21.37 -20.08
N VAL A 155 0.94 -22.16 -19.05
CA VAL A 155 0.58 -23.58 -19.17
C VAL A 155 -0.83 -23.78 -18.65
N TYR A 156 -1.69 -24.26 -19.53
CA TYR A 156 -3.10 -24.51 -19.24
C TYR A 156 -3.39 -26.01 -19.35
N GLU A 157 -4.22 -26.51 -18.45
CA GLU A 157 -4.70 -27.88 -18.51
C GLU A 157 -6.23 -27.91 -18.39
N PRO A 158 -6.93 -28.27 -19.49
CA PRO A 158 -6.43 -28.60 -20.82
C PRO A 158 -5.84 -27.41 -21.60
N SER A 159 -4.96 -27.67 -22.57
CA SER A 159 -4.25 -26.63 -23.33
C SER A 159 -5.15 -25.71 -24.15
N TRP A 160 -6.36 -26.16 -24.54
CA TRP A 160 -7.33 -25.37 -25.29
C TRP A 160 -7.99 -24.26 -24.46
N LEU A 161 -7.75 -24.20 -23.14
CA LEU A 161 -8.17 -23.07 -22.32
C LEU A 161 -7.39 -21.79 -22.64
N ALA A 162 -6.23 -21.90 -23.29
CA ALA A 162 -5.45 -20.75 -23.73
C ALA A 162 -6.30 -19.81 -24.62
N GLY A 163 -6.32 -18.52 -24.29
CA GLY A 163 -7.13 -17.50 -24.97
C GLY A 163 -8.60 -17.42 -24.53
N THR A 164 -9.12 -18.41 -23.79
CA THR A 164 -10.51 -18.36 -23.29
C THR A 164 -10.62 -17.45 -22.06
N SER A 165 -11.84 -17.01 -21.72
CA SER A 165 -12.09 -16.22 -20.51
C SER A 165 -11.67 -16.93 -19.21
N VAL A 166 -11.77 -18.26 -19.16
CA VAL A 166 -11.27 -19.10 -18.06
C VAL A 166 -9.74 -19.12 -18.00
N GLY A 167 -9.08 -19.22 -19.15
CA GLY A 167 -7.62 -19.13 -19.24
C GLY A 167 -7.11 -17.77 -18.77
N ASP A 168 -7.71 -16.69 -19.26
CA ASP A 168 -7.33 -15.32 -18.92
C ASP A 168 -7.47 -15.05 -17.42
N VAL A 169 -8.64 -15.31 -16.81
CA VAL A 169 -8.82 -15.04 -15.37
C VAL A 169 -7.85 -15.84 -14.49
N MET A 170 -7.52 -17.08 -14.84
CA MET A 170 -6.53 -17.87 -14.09
C MET A 170 -5.13 -17.28 -14.21
N PHE A 171 -4.72 -16.89 -15.42
CA PHE A 171 -3.43 -16.24 -15.66
C PHE A 171 -3.32 -14.91 -14.91
N GLN A 172 -4.30 -14.02 -15.11
CA GLN A 172 -4.28 -12.68 -14.52
C GLN A 172 -4.33 -12.76 -12.98
N ALA A 173 -5.12 -13.67 -12.41
CA ALA A 173 -5.18 -13.84 -10.96
C ALA A 173 -3.84 -14.31 -10.37
N ASP A 174 -3.23 -15.33 -10.98
CA ASP A 174 -1.93 -15.85 -10.55
C ASP A 174 -0.82 -14.80 -10.68
N TYR A 175 -0.79 -14.06 -11.80
CA TYR A 175 0.16 -12.98 -11.98
C TYR A 175 -0.03 -11.85 -10.96
N PHE A 176 -1.28 -11.45 -10.70
CA PHE A 176 -1.64 -10.46 -9.68
C PHE A 176 -1.22 -10.89 -8.27
N LEU A 177 -1.44 -12.16 -7.90
CA LEU A 177 -0.98 -12.72 -6.62
C LEU A 177 0.54 -12.56 -6.47
N LYS A 178 1.29 -12.89 -7.53
CA LYS A 178 2.75 -12.80 -7.53
C LYS A 178 3.22 -11.36 -7.43
N GLU A 179 2.62 -10.42 -8.17
CA GLU A 179 2.94 -8.99 -8.06
C GLU A 179 2.63 -8.42 -6.66
N LEU A 180 1.54 -8.85 -6.02
CA LEU A 180 1.27 -8.51 -4.62
C LEU A 180 2.33 -9.09 -3.68
N ALA A 181 2.66 -10.37 -3.81
CA ALA A 181 3.71 -11.00 -3.00
C ALA A 181 5.06 -10.29 -3.16
N LEU A 182 5.34 -9.80 -4.38
CA LEU A 182 6.51 -9.00 -4.76
C LEU A 182 6.43 -7.53 -4.30
N GLY A 183 5.31 -7.09 -3.72
CA GLY A 183 5.12 -5.70 -3.29
C GLY A 183 5.22 -4.70 -4.44
N GLU A 184 4.72 -5.06 -5.62
CA GLU A 184 4.56 -4.18 -6.80
C GLU A 184 3.35 -3.26 -6.69
N TYR A 185 2.30 -3.73 -6.00
CA TYR A 185 1.08 -2.99 -5.76
C TYR A 185 0.90 -2.71 -4.27
N ASP A 186 0.14 -1.67 -3.99
CA ASP A 186 -0.42 -1.48 -2.65
C ASP A 186 -1.30 -2.67 -2.29
N MET A 187 -1.21 -3.07 -1.02
CA MET A 187 -1.94 -4.21 -0.53
C MET A 187 -3.44 -3.92 -0.50
N PRO A 188 -4.29 -4.86 -0.94
CA PRO A 188 -5.74 -4.67 -0.93
C PRO A 188 -6.35 -4.60 0.48
N VAL A 189 -5.56 -4.83 1.52
CA VAL A 189 -5.97 -4.81 2.93
C VAL A 189 -4.96 -4.03 3.75
N VAL A 190 -5.45 -3.12 4.59
CA VAL A 190 -4.61 -2.24 5.40
C VAL A 190 -3.83 -3.05 6.42
N GLY A 191 -2.51 -2.85 6.45
CA GLY A 191 -1.57 -3.56 7.32
C GLY A 191 -1.16 -4.95 6.85
N MET A 192 -1.70 -5.43 5.72
CA MET A 192 -1.18 -6.63 5.07
C MET A 192 0.22 -6.32 4.50
N LEU A 193 1.13 -7.29 4.56
CA LEU A 193 2.54 -7.13 4.21
C LEU A 193 2.90 -8.10 3.09
N SER A 194 3.71 -7.65 2.13
CA SER A 194 4.25 -8.49 1.06
C SER A 194 5.27 -9.50 1.59
N VAL A 195 5.62 -10.49 0.76
CA VAL A 195 6.70 -11.43 1.05
C VAL A 195 8.04 -10.70 1.20
N PHE A 196 8.27 -9.63 0.42
CA PHE A 196 9.42 -8.76 0.62
C PHE A 196 9.43 -8.10 1.98
N ASP A 197 8.32 -7.48 2.38
CA ASP A 197 8.25 -6.76 3.66
C ASP A 197 8.52 -7.72 4.84
N TRP A 198 8.03 -8.96 4.76
CA TRP A 198 8.34 -10.00 5.74
C TRP A 198 9.81 -10.45 5.72
N SER A 199 10.43 -10.49 4.53
CA SER A 199 11.83 -10.90 4.36
C SER A 199 12.78 -9.84 4.92
N GLU A 200 12.47 -8.55 4.74
CA GLU A 200 13.25 -7.44 5.30
C GLU A 200 13.23 -7.41 6.83
N MET A 201 12.21 -7.99 7.47
CA MET A 201 12.10 -8.07 8.94
C MET A 201 12.93 -9.19 9.58
N LYS A 202 13.46 -10.14 8.80
CA LYS A 202 14.21 -11.29 9.30
C LYS A 202 15.73 -11.15 9.10
N ASP A 203 16.50 -12.02 9.75
CA ASP A 203 17.95 -12.12 9.54
C ASP A 203 18.28 -12.25 8.05
N LYS A 204 19.16 -11.36 7.59
CA LYS A 204 19.40 -11.05 6.18
C LYS A 204 20.21 -12.10 5.42
N ASP A 205 20.56 -13.21 6.08
CA ASP A 205 21.64 -14.11 5.62
C ASP A 205 21.14 -15.45 5.06
N LYS A 206 19.83 -15.62 4.83
CA LYS A 206 19.26 -16.86 4.27
C LYS A 206 18.50 -16.61 2.98
N SER A 207 19.07 -17.09 1.86
CA SER A 207 18.36 -17.27 0.60
C SER A 207 17.34 -18.40 0.74
N TRP A 208 16.20 -18.26 0.06
CA TRP A 208 15.15 -19.26 -0.01
C TRP A 208 14.43 -19.12 -1.36
N ALA A 209 13.88 -20.21 -1.88
CA ALA A 209 13.02 -20.22 -3.04
C ALA A 209 11.63 -20.74 -2.65
N GLY A 210 10.61 -20.44 -3.43
CA GLY A 210 9.30 -21.05 -3.22
C GLY A 210 8.24 -20.60 -4.20
N ARG A 211 7.04 -21.13 -4.00
CA ARG A 211 5.87 -20.90 -4.85
C ARG A 211 4.66 -20.55 -4.01
N GLU A 212 3.78 -19.77 -4.61
CA GLU A 212 2.46 -19.42 -4.09
C GLU A 212 1.42 -19.68 -5.17
N TRP A 213 0.27 -20.23 -4.79
CA TRP A 213 -0.81 -20.55 -5.73
C TRP A 213 -2.17 -20.51 -5.05
N PHE A 214 -3.23 -20.28 -5.84
CA PHE A 214 -4.60 -20.34 -5.36
C PHE A 214 -5.10 -21.76 -5.19
N VAL A 215 -5.88 -22.00 -4.14
CA VAL A 215 -6.51 -23.29 -3.87
C VAL A 215 -7.95 -23.16 -3.40
N VAL A 216 -8.74 -24.19 -3.66
CA VAL A 216 -10.05 -24.39 -3.00
C VAL A 216 -9.83 -25.03 -1.63
N LYS A 217 -10.30 -24.36 -0.58
CA LYS A 217 -10.26 -24.83 0.82
C LYS A 217 -11.57 -25.49 1.27
N LYS A 218 -12.70 -25.08 0.70
CA LYS A 218 -14.02 -25.68 0.93
C LYS A 218 -14.86 -25.58 -0.34
N ALA A 219 -15.63 -26.61 -0.65
CA ALA A 219 -16.57 -26.64 -1.77
C ALA A 219 -17.80 -27.44 -1.37
N GLU A 220 -18.99 -26.87 -1.54
CA GLU A 220 -20.28 -27.47 -1.24
C GLU A 220 -21.34 -26.98 -2.24
N ILE A 221 -22.36 -27.80 -2.49
CA ILE A 221 -23.59 -27.37 -3.18
C ILE A 221 -24.74 -27.42 -2.18
N ARG A 222 -25.43 -26.28 -2.05
CA ARG A 222 -26.68 -26.16 -1.30
C ARG A 222 -27.85 -26.07 -2.26
N MET A 223 -29.05 -26.30 -1.74
CA MET A 223 -30.28 -26.23 -2.53
C MET A 223 -31.34 -25.41 -1.80
N SER A 224 -31.99 -24.49 -2.51
CA SER A 224 -33.10 -23.67 -2.00
C SER A 224 -34.44 -24.43 -2.00
N GLU A 225 -35.51 -23.78 -1.53
CA GLU A 225 -36.87 -24.34 -1.56
C GLU A 225 -37.42 -24.61 -2.96
N ASP A 226 -37.02 -23.80 -3.95
CA ASP A 226 -37.38 -23.91 -5.36
C ASP A 226 -36.34 -24.69 -6.20
N ASN A 227 -35.48 -25.46 -5.52
CA ASN A 227 -34.45 -26.31 -6.13
C ASN A 227 -33.37 -25.56 -6.94
N ALA A 228 -33.17 -24.27 -6.67
CA ALA A 228 -32.00 -23.56 -7.16
C ALA A 228 -30.73 -24.10 -6.48
N LEU A 229 -29.69 -24.35 -7.28
CA LEU A 229 -28.39 -24.84 -6.84
C LEU A 229 -27.52 -23.64 -6.44
N ILE A 230 -26.98 -23.69 -5.22
CA ILE A 230 -26.23 -22.58 -4.62
C ILE A 230 -24.80 -23.06 -4.33
N PRO A 231 -23.81 -22.65 -5.14
CA PRO A 231 -22.43 -23.07 -4.96
C PRO A 231 -21.76 -22.29 -3.83
N HIS A 232 -21.25 -23.00 -2.83
CA HIS A 232 -20.47 -22.42 -1.74
C HIS A 232 -19.00 -22.79 -1.87
N VAL A 233 -18.13 -21.79 -1.87
CA VAL A 233 -16.68 -21.97 -1.97
C VAL A 233 -15.95 -21.14 -0.91
N LYS A 234 -14.93 -21.72 -0.29
CA LYS A 234 -13.91 -20.96 0.45
C LYS A 234 -12.59 -21.14 -0.28
N MET A 235 -12.03 -20.05 -0.78
CA MET A 235 -10.75 -20.01 -1.48
C MET A 235 -9.62 -19.62 -0.52
N GLY A 236 -8.38 -19.85 -0.94
CA GLY A 236 -7.19 -19.40 -0.23
C GLY A 236 -5.95 -19.45 -1.10
N VAL A 237 -4.81 -19.16 -0.48
CA VAL A 237 -3.48 -19.26 -1.08
C VAL A 237 -2.67 -20.28 -0.29
N GLU A 238 -1.92 -21.11 -1.00
CA GLU A 238 -0.90 -21.96 -0.40
C GLU A 238 0.49 -21.53 -0.82
N ALA A 239 1.46 -21.84 0.04
CA ALA A 239 2.86 -21.58 -0.19
C ALA A 239 3.72 -22.82 0.12
N ARG A 240 4.70 -23.07 -0.73
CA ARG A 240 5.78 -24.04 -0.46
C ARG A 240 7.14 -23.41 -0.67
N GLU A 241 8.00 -23.55 0.34
CA GLU A 241 9.44 -23.38 0.14
C GLU A 241 9.91 -24.46 -0.83
N GLN A 242 10.86 -24.13 -1.70
CA GLN A 242 11.45 -25.06 -2.63
C GLN A 242 12.92 -25.27 -2.28
N VAL A 243 13.32 -26.54 -2.32
CA VAL A 243 14.68 -26.98 -2.04
C VAL A 243 15.30 -27.56 -3.30
N VAL A 244 16.55 -27.20 -3.56
CA VAL A 244 17.31 -27.80 -4.66
C VAL A 244 17.66 -29.23 -4.26
N THR A 245 17.16 -30.19 -5.03
CA THR A 245 17.47 -31.62 -4.88
C THR A 245 18.27 -32.11 -6.09
N LYS A 246 18.67 -33.39 -6.06
CA LYS A 246 19.29 -34.06 -7.21
C LYS A 246 18.40 -34.09 -8.47
N LYS A 247 17.09 -33.83 -8.34
CA LYS A 247 16.10 -33.81 -9.43
C LYS A 247 15.73 -32.40 -9.90
N GLY A 248 16.40 -31.37 -9.38
CA GLY A 248 16.01 -29.97 -9.54
C GLY A 248 15.27 -29.45 -8.32
N LEU A 249 14.52 -28.36 -8.50
CA LEU A 249 13.74 -27.74 -7.44
C LEU A 249 12.52 -28.59 -7.10
N GLU A 250 12.42 -28.99 -5.84
CA GLU A 250 11.27 -29.72 -5.31
C GLU A 250 10.68 -28.94 -4.13
N ASP A 251 9.37 -29.05 -3.93
CA ASP A 251 8.72 -28.47 -2.76
C ASP A 251 9.27 -29.12 -1.48
N ALA A 252 9.62 -28.29 -0.50
CA ALA A 252 9.94 -28.73 0.83
C ALA A 252 8.74 -29.49 1.43
N PRO A 253 8.97 -30.60 2.14
CA PRO A 253 7.88 -31.35 2.78
C PRO A 253 7.03 -30.50 3.72
N VAL A 254 7.65 -29.53 4.38
CA VAL A 254 7.01 -28.57 5.29
C VAL A 254 7.64 -27.20 5.10
N THR A 255 6.82 -26.19 4.83
CA THR A 255 7.23 -24.79 4.94
C THR A 255 7.06 -24.32 6.37
N LEU A 256 8.11 -23.72 6.94
CA LEU A 256 8.08 -23.24 8.32
C LEU A 256 6.99 -22.15 8.51
N PRO A 257 6.22 -22.15 9.62
CA PRO A 257 5.15 -21.16 9.84
C PRO A 257 5.60 -19.70 9.83
N HIS A 258 6.86 -19.46 10.21
CA HIS A 258 7.42 -18.12 10.23
C HIS A 258 7.99 -17.70 8.87
N HIS A 259 8.05 -18.58 7.86
CA HIS A 259 8.59 -18.28 6.52
C HIS A 259 7.82 -17.12 5.86
N PRO A 260 8.48 -16.15 5.19
CA PRO A 260 7.82 -15.01 4.54
C PRO A 260 6.65 -15.40 3.62
N LEU A 261 6.85 -16.36 2.69
CA LEU A 261 5.78 -16.91 1.83
C LEU A 261 4.59 -17.44 2.65
N LYS A 262 4.86 -18.21 3.72
CA LYS A 262 3.81 -18.79 4.54
C LYS A 262 3.00 -17.71 5.25
N LYS A 263 3.65 -16.67 5.77
CA LYS A 263 2.98 -15.52 6.39
C LYS A 263 2.12 -14.75 5.40
N PHE A 264 2.61 -14.51 4.20
CA PHE A 264 1.84 -13.84 3.15
C PHE A 264 0.63 -14.69 2.73
N ALA A 265 0.83 -15.97 2.41
CA ALA A 265 -0.24 -16.88 2.03
C ALA A 265 -1.32 -17.04 3.13
N ASP A 266 -0.92 -17.08 4.40
CA ASP A 266 -1.85 -17.13 5.53
C ASP A 266 -2.63 -15.82 5.70
N ALA A 267 -1.95 -14.67 5.55
CA ALA A 267 -2.61 -13.37 5.57
C ALA A 267 -3.58 -13.19 4.39
N PHE A 268 -3.18 -13.60 3.18
CA PHE A 268 -4.03 -13.57 1.99
C PHE A 268 -5.25 -14.48 2.19
N THR A 269 -5.05 -15.70 2.67
CA THR A 269 -6.14 -16.66 2.92
C THR A 269 -7.13 -16.15 3.97
N ARG A 270 -6.64 -15.57 5.07
CA ARG A 270 -7.52 -14.97 6.11
C ARG A 270 -8.39 -13.87 5.51
N ASN A 271 -7.79 -13.03 4.68
CA ASN A 271 -8.42 -11.86 4.10
C ASN A 271 -9.08 -12.11 2.73
N PHE A 272 -9.10 -13.36 2.24
CA PHE A 272 -9.49 -13.66 0.86
C PHE A 272 -10.82 -13.02 0.48
N ASP A 273 -11.83 -13.10 1.36
CA ASP A 273 -13.15 -12.55 1.08
C ASP A 273 -13.13 -11.03 0.90
N LEU A 274 -12.44 -10.28 1.78
CA LEU A 274 -12.29 -8.84 1.63
C LEU A 274 -11.46 -8.47 0.39
N ILE A 275 -10.42 -9.26 0.07
CA ILE A 275 -9.62 -9.08 -1.15
C ILE A 275 -10.51 -9.30 -2.37
N ALA A 276 -11.32 -10.35 -2.41
CA ALA A 276 -12.28 -10.60 -3.48
C ALA A 276 -13.37 -9.53 -3.54
N GLU A 277 -13.74 -8.88 -2.44
CA GLU A 277 -14.65 -7.72 -2.50
C GLU A 277 -14.00 -6.45 -3.04
N ARG A 278 -12.67 -6.37 -3.08
CA ARG A 278 -11.93 -5.19 -3.58
C ARG A 278 -11.26 -5.40 -4.94
N LYS A 279 -10.89 -6.64 -5.26
CA LYS A 279 -10.08 -6.99 -6.45
C LYS A 279 -10.87 -7.88 -7.39
N SER A 280 -11.30 -7.31 -8.51
CA SER A 280 -12.14 -7.91 -9.54
C SER A 280 -11.55 -9.23 -10.06
N VAL A 281 -10.24 -9.27 -10.33
CA VAL A 281 -9.59 -10.52 -10.78
C VAL A 281 -9.70 -11.66 -9.76
N VAL A 282 -9.60 -11.35 -8.46
CA VAL A 282 -9.73 -12.33 -7.38
C VAL A 282 -11.19 -12.72 -7.17
N PHE A 283 -12.12 -11.77 -7.33
CA PHE A 283 -13.55 -12.03 -7.36
C PHE A 283 -13.91 -13.03 -8.48
N HIS A 284 -13.49 -12.76 -9.71
CA HIS A 284 -13.81 -13.60 -10.85
C HIS A 284 -13.11 -14.97 -10.80
N LEU A 285 -11.93 -15.07 -10.18
CA LEU A 285 -11.34 -16.37 -9.87
C LEU A 285 -12.23 -17.19 -8.89
N ARG A 286 -12.83 -16.53 -7.88
CA ARG A 286 -13.80 -17.18 -6.98
C ARG A 286 -15.07 -17.60 -7.73
N GLU A 287 -15.57 -16.79 -8.65
CA GLU A 287 -16.73 -17.14 -9.47
C GLU A 287 -16.44 -18.29 -10.45
N LEU A 288 -15.22 -18.38 -10.99
CA LEU A 288 -14.76 -19.56 -11.74
C LEU A 288 -14.73 -20.81 -10.86
N ALA A 289 -14.28 -20.70 -9.61
CA ALA A 289 -14.29 -21.81 -8.67
C ALA A 289 -15.74 -22.28 -8.38
N LYS A 290 -16.68 -21.35 -8.17
CA LYS A 290 -18.12 -21.68 -8.04
C LYS A 290 -18.65 -22.43 -9.28
N ALA A 291 -18.32 -21.93 -10.48
CA ALA A 291 -18.72 -22.57 -11.73
C ALA A 291 -18.12 -23.98 -11.88
N SER A 292 -16.87 -24.19 -11.43
CA SER A 292 -16.21 -25.49 -11.42
C SER A 292 -16.85 -26.49 -10.44
N ILE A 293 -17.24 -26.02 -9.26
CA ILE A 293 -18.00 -26.81 -8.27
C ILE A 293 -19.34 -27.23 -8.86
N MET A 294 -20.04 -26.30 -9.51
CA MET A 294 -21.30 -26.58 -10.17
C MET A 294 -21.12 -27.61 -11.28
N ALA A 295 -20.12 -27.45 -12.14
CA ALA A 295 -19.80 -28.42 -13.19
C ALA A 295 -19.53 -29.82 -12.64
N LYS A 296 -18.73 -29.93 -11.57
CA LYS A 296 -18.46 -31.21 -10.91
C LYS A 296 -19.72 -31.84 -10.33
N TYR A 297 -20.53 -31.07 -9.59
CA TYR A 297 -21.80 -31.56 -9.03
C TYR A 297 -22.74 -32.09 -10.12
N LEU A 298 -22.92 -31.35 -11.21
CA LEU A 298 -23.82 -31.74 -12.30
C LEU A 298 -23.40 -33.07 -12.95
N ILE A 299 -22.10 -33.28 -13.13
CA ILE A 299 -21.56 -34.52 -13.71
C ILE A 299 -21.63 -35.67 -12.69
N ASP A 300 -21.12 -35.46 -11.48
CA ASP A 300 -20.99 -36.50 -10.45
C ASP A 300 -22.39 -36.96 -9.95
N SER A 301 -23.36 -36.06 -9.88
CA SER A 301 -24.76 -36.36 -9.51
C SER A 301 -25.62 -36.88 -10.67
N LYS A 302 -25.02 -37.05 -11.85
CA LYS A 302 -25.67 -37.54 -13.09
C LYS A 302 -26.88 -36.71 -13.50
N ALA A 303 -26.79 -35.39 -13.36
CA ALA A 303 -27.80 -34.48 -13.88
C ALA A 303 -27.90 -34.60 -15.42
N ARG A 304 -29.13 -34.54 -15.94
CA ARG A 304 -29.42 -34.58 -17.38
C ARG A 304 -29.28 -33.18 -17.95
N LEU A 305 -28.11 -32.90 -18.52
CA LEU A 305 -27.82 -31.64 -19.19
C LEU A 305 -28.26 -31.68 -20.64
N ASP A 306 -28.80 -30.57 -21.13
CA ASP A 306 -29.12 -30.41 -22.55
C ASP A 306 -27.81 -30.50 -23.38
N PRO A 307 -27.75 -31.35 -24.43
CA PRO A 307 -26.57 -31.48 -25.28
C PRO A 307 -26.08 -30.16 -25.91
N THR A 308 -26.98 -29.16 -26.06
CA THR A 308 -26.64 -27.82 -26.54
C THR A 308 -25.59 -27.14 -25.67
N TRP A 309 -25.55 -27.38 -24.36
CA TRP A 309 -24.56 -26.75 -23.46
C TRP A 309 -23.13 -27.11 -23.87
N TYR A 310 -22.87 -28.38 -24.21
CA TYR A 310 -21.55 -28.80 -24.69
C TYR A 310 -21.24 -28.24 -26.08
N LYS A 311 -22.25 -28.09 -26.95
CA LYS A 311 -22.07 -27.46 -28.27
C LYS A 311 -21.69 -25.98 -28.11
N LEU A 312 -22.33 -25.26 -27.19
CA LEU A 312 -22.00 -23.88 -26.86
C LEU A 312 -20.55 -23.77 -26.34
N ALA A 313 -20.14 -24.68 -25.44
CA ALA A 313 -18.76 -24.73 -24.96
C ALA A 313 -17.75 -24.98 -26.11
N ASP A 314 -18.08 -25.89 -27.04
CA ASP A 314 -17.26 -26.13 -28.23
C ASP A 314 -17.19 -24.92 -29.15
N GLU A 315 -18.30 -24.19 -29.31
CA GLU A 315 -18.35 -22.96 -30.12
C GLU A 315 -17.51 -21.86 -29.51
N ILE A 316 -17.58 -21.63 -28.18
CA ILE A 316 -16.74 -20.66 -27.47
C ILE A 316 -15.26 -20.96 -27.73
N VAL A 317 -14.85 -22.22 -27.55
CA VAL A 317 -13.45 -22.62 -27.79
C VAL A 317 -13.05 -22.46 -29.26
N LYS A 318 -13.96 -22.73 -30.21
CA LYS A 318 -13.67 -22.55 -31.65
C LYS A 318 -13.63 -21.09 -32.07
N SER A 319 -14.40 -20.21 -31.43
CA SER A 319 -14.42 -18.78 -31.70
C SER A 319 -13.33 -18.01 -30.95
N THR A 320 -12.66 -18.67 -29.99
CA THR A 320 -11.58 -18.08 -29.21
C THR A 320 -10.36 -17.86 -30.09
N GLU A 321 -9.83 -16.65 -30.08
CA GLU A 321 -8.57 -16.35 -30.76
C GLU A 321 -7.41 -17.07 -30.05
N PRO A 322 -6.39 -17.54 -30.80
CA PRO A 322 -5.22 -18.15 -30.18
C PRO A 322 -4.55 -17.21 -29.17
N GLU A 323 -4.10 -17.75 -28.04
CA GLU A 323 -3.32 -17.00 -27.03
C GLU A 323 -2.16 -16.24 -27.72
N PRO A 324 -2.20 -14.90 -27.73
CA PRO A 324 -1.22 -14.10 -28.46
C PRO A 324 0.17 -14.16 -27.81
N TYR A 325 0.22 -14.36 -26.48
CA TYR A 325 1.45 -14.32 -25.69
C TYR A 325 1.60 -15.59 -24.83
N PRO A 326 1.89 -16.75 -25.45
CA PRO A 326 2.07 -18.01 -24.71
C PRO A 326 3.33 -17.99 -23.83
N GLN A 327 4.23 -17.03 -24.07
CA GLN A 327 5.41 -16.76 -23.24
C GLN A 327 5.45 -15.28 -22.89
N ILE A 328 5.81 -14.99 -21.64
CA ILE A 328 5.95 -13.64 -21.11
C ILE A 328 7.34 -13.46 -20.47
N PRO A 329 7.84 -12.23 -20.30
CA PRO A 329 9.08 -11.99 -19.58
C PRO A 329 9.01 -12.55 -18.16
N GLN A 330 10.15 -12.99 -17.63
CA GLN A 330 10.25 -13.40 -16.24
C GLN A 330 9.72 -12.29 -15.33
N LEU A 331 8.78 -12.64 -14.45
CA LEU A 331 8.33 -11.77 -13.40
C LEU A 331 9.43 -11.67 -12.33
N TRP A 332 9.81 -10.45 -11.95
CA TRP A 332 10.77 -10.23 -10.86
C TRP A 332 10.63 -8.83 -10.28
N ASN A 333 11.08 -8.70 -9.04
CA ASN A 333 11.29 -7.43 -8.36
C ASN A 333 12.61 -7.44 -7.61
N MET A 334 13.19 -6.27 -7.37
CA MET A 334 14.40 -6.12 -6.59
C MET A 334 14.33 -4.87 -5.72
N ARG A 335 14.73 -4.99 -4.45
CA ARG A 335 14.84 -3.89 -3.50
C ARG A 335 16.27 -3.83 -2.95
N GLY A 336 16.90 -2.66 -3.09
CA GLY A 336 18.21 -2.41 -2.48
C GLY A 336 18.08 -1.86 -1.07
N ASN A 337 18.79 -2.46 -0.13
CA ASN A 337 18.96 -1.94 1.23
C ASN A 337 20.46 -1.81 1.50
N SER A 338 20.93 -0.64 1.98
CA SER A 338 22.34 -0.46 2.34
C SER A 338 22.48 0.27 3.67
N ARG A 339 23.52 -0.10 4.42
CA ARG A 339 23.89 0.55 5.68
C ARG A 339 25.31 1.07 5.57
N ILE A 340 25.45 2.39 5.70
CA ILE A 340 26.75 3.05 5.72
C ILE A 340 27.26 3.02 7.16
N LYS A 341 28.33 2.28 7.43
CA LYS A 341 28.89 2.13 8.77
C LYS A 341 29.95 3.19 9.07
N LEU A 342 29.77 3.90 10.17
CA LEU A 342 30.72 4.81 10.79
C LEU A 342 31.36 4.12 12.00
N LYS A 343 32.69 4.02 12.01
CA LYS A 343 33.46 3.51 13.14
C LYS A 343 34.61 4.47 13.44
N GLU A 344 34.72 4.94 14.68
CA GLU A 344 35.82 5.82 15.12
C GLU A 344 35.97 7.07 14.23
N GLY A 345 34.84 7.69 13.84
CA GLY A 345 34.84 8.88 12.99
C GLY A 345 35.25 8.63 11.52
N ARG A 346 35.39 7.38 11.09
CA ARG A 346 35.70 6.99 9.70
C ARG A 346 34.55 6.22 9.06
N LEU A 347 34.33 6.46 7.78
CA LEU A 347 33.53 5.61 6.92
C LEU A 347 34.26 4.27 6.71
N VAL A 348 33.64 3.19 7.15
CA VAL A 348 34.11 1.83 6.88
C VAL A 348 33.50 1.37 5.55
N ASP A 349 34.21 0.54 4.77
CA ASP A 349 33.66 -0.13 3.59
C ASP A 349 33.43 0.78 2.35
N MET A 350 34.16 1.90 2.24
CA MET A 350 34.10 2.81 1.08
C MET A 350 34.58 2.18 -0.24
N VAL A 351 35.56 1.28 -0.19
CA VAL A 351 36.20 0.69 -1.38
C VAL A 351 35.41 -0.49 -1.94
N THR A 352 34.68 -1.19 -1.07
CA THR A 352 33.85 -2.35 -1.36
C THR A 352 32.40 -1.98 -1.71
N GLY A 353 32.03 -0.70 -1.50
CA GLY A 353 30.67 -0.20 -1.64
C GLY A 353 29.79 -0.77 -0.53
N GLY A 354 29.70 -0.04 0.60
CA GLY A 354 29.15 -0.53 1.86
C GLY A 354 27.99 -1.52 1.71
N GLN A 355 28.13 -2.71 2.33
CA GLN A 355 27.21 -3.86 2.28
C GLN A 355 25.80 -3.49 1.74
N SER A 356 25.68 -3.49 0.41
CA SER A 356 24.41 -3.27 -0.26
C SER A 356 23.77 -4.63 -0.44
N ASN A 357 22.80 -4.93 0.43
CA ASN A 357 22.02 -6.14 0.31
C ASN A 357 20.92 -5.86 -0.70
N LEU A 358 21.13 -6.30 -1.94
CA LEU A 358 20.08 -6.41 -2.94
C LEU A 358 19.27 -7.67 -2.63
N GLN A 359 17.98 -7.50 -2.32
CA GLN A 359 17.04 -8.61 -2.24
C GLN A 359 16.25 -8.61 -3.54
N ALA A 360 16.35 -9.70 -4.30
CA ALA A 360 15.55 -9.93 -5.49
C ALA A 360 14.55 -11.06 -5.23
N ILE A 361 13.31 -10.90 -5.71
CA ILE A 361 12.29 -11.96 -5.72
C ILE A 361 11.85 -12.19 -7.17
N TYR A 362 11.92 -13.44 -7.65
CA TYR A 362 11.55 -13.84 -9.00
C TYR A 362 10.22 -14.63 -8.98
N GLY A 363 9.20 -14.20 -9.72
CA GLY A 363 8.02 -15.01 -9.92
C GLY A 363 8.37 -16.24 -10.76
N GLY A 364 8.14 -17.47 -10.27
CA GLY A 364 8.45 -18.72 -10.96
C GLY A 364 9.85 -19.28 -10.66
N VAL A 365 9.96 -19.98 -9.53
CA VAL A 365 10.91 -21.09 -9.22
C VAL A 365 12.40 -20.89 -9.57
N GLU A 366 13.11 -19.94 -8.95
CA GLU A 366 14.35 -20.05 -8.10
C GLU A 366 14.87 -18.64 -7.83
N PHE A 367 15.43 -18.45 -6.65
CA PHE A 367 15.81 -17.16 -6.07
C PHE A 367 17.26 -17.21 -5.57
N GLY A 368 18.16 -17.60 -6.47
CA GLY A 368 19.59 -17.61 -6.19
C GLY A 368 20.12 -16.19 -6.01
N LEU A 369 20.18 -15.71 -4.75
CA LEU A 369 20.85 -14.44 -4.39
C LEU A 369 22.38 -14.52 -4.54
N ASP A 370 22.93 -15.69 -4.84
CA ASP A 370 24.37 -15.98 -4.85
C ASP A 370 25.11 -15.49 -6.10
N ARG A 371 24.46 -14.73 -7.00
CA ARG A 371 25.08 -14.28 -8.27
C ARG A 371 25.25 -12.77 -8.47
N PHE A 372 24.91 -11.95 -7.47
CA PHE A 372 25.15 -10.50 -7.57
C PHE A 372 26.59 -10.12 -7.18
N GLU A 373 27.57 -10.48 -8.01
CA GLU A 373 28.85 -9.74 -8.14
C GLU A 373 28.75 -8.64 -9.23
N LEU A 374 27.54 -8.24 -9.63
CA LEU A 374 27.34 -7.37 -10.79
C LEU A 374 27.42 -5.85 -10.52
N ALA A 375 27.55 -5.42 -9.26
CA ALA A 375 27.71 -4.00 -8.93
C ALA A 375 29.18 -3.53 -8.83
N GLN A 376 30.17 -4.42 -8.72
CA GLN A 376 31.56 -3.99 -8.50
C GLN A 376 32.36 -3.69 -9.78
N ARG A 377 31.91 -4.14 -10.97
CA ARG A 377 32.76 -4.05 -12.19
C ARG A 377 32.37 -2.98 -13.21
N HIS A 378 31.20 -2.35 -13.11
CA HIS A 378 30.77 -1.35 -14.11
C HIS A 378 30.99 0.12 -13.72
N ALA A 379 31.43 0.41 -12.50
CA ALA A 379 31.71 1.79 -12.06
C ALA A 379 33.12 2.32 -12.43
N LEU A 380 33.98 1.52 -13.07
CA LEU A 380 35.34 1.92 -13.43
C LEU A 380 35.71 1.50 -14.86
N GLN A 381 35.06 2.12 -15.85
CA GLN A 381 35.66 2.30 -17.18
C GLN A 381 35.57 3.78 -17.57
N GLY A 382 36.39 4.58 -16.90
CA GLY A 382 36.70 5.94 -17.29
C GLY A 382 38.14 6.23 -16.92
N GLN A 383 38.97 6.52 -17.93
CA GLN A 383 40.37 6.96 -17.87
C GLN A 383 41.45 5.88 -17.72
N LYS A 384 42.14 5.63 -18.85
CA LYS A 384 43.49 5.07 -18.90
C LYS A 384 44.47 6.05 -18.21
N PRO A 385 45.47 5.52 -17.49
CA PRO A 385 46.81 6.07 -17.59
C PRO A 385 47.80 5.00 -18.07
N SER A 386 48.65 5.43 -18.98
CA SER A 386 49.79 4.72 -19.53
C SER A 386 50.95 4.63 -18.52
N VAL A 387 51.30 3.44 -18.04
CA VAL A 387 52.66 3.09 -17.57
C VAL A 387 52.89 1.57 -17.76
N PRO A 388 54.02 1.11 -18.35
CA PRO A 388 54.31 -0.30 -18.53
C PRO A 388 55.12 -0.90 -17.37
N GLY A 389 54.77 -2.13 -16.98
CA GLY A 389 55.67 -3.07 -16.31
C GLY A 389 55.35 -3.34 -14.84
N VAL A 390 54.63 -4.42 -14.56
CA VAL A 390 54.94 -5.46 -13.55
C VAL A 390 54.09 -6.69 -13.91
N GLN A 391 54.74 -7.82 -14.22
CA GLN A 391 54.10 -9.13 -14.30
C GLN A 391 53.97 -9.71 -12.89
N LEU A 392 52.83 -10.30 -12.55
CA LEU A 392 52.78 -11.33 -11.50
C LEU A 392 51.67 -12.37 -11.75
N ALA A 393 52.16 -13.56 -12.09
CA ALA A 393 51.70 -14.92 -11.79
C ALA A 393 50.24 -15.33 -12.05
N GLN A 394 50.12 -16.17 -13.08
CA GLN A 394 49.09 -17.21 -13.20
C GLN A 394 49.21 -18.22 -12.03
N SER A 395 48.10 -18.52 -11.37
CA SER A 395 47.92 -19.82 -10.72
C SER A 395 46.59 -20.39 -11.19
N GLY A 396 46.68 -21.37 -12.09
CA GLY A 396 45.54 -22.17 -12.49
C GLY A 396 45.27 -23.26 -11.46
N ARG A 397 44.02 -23.71 -11.42
CA ARG A 397 43.70 -25.14 -11.50
C ARG A 397 42.25 -25.35 -11.98
N PRO A 398 42.00 -26.46 -12.71
CA PRO A 398 40.77 -26.70 -13.46
C PRO A 398 39.75 -27.45 -12.58
N MET A 399 38.46 -27.20 -12.78
CA MET A 399 37.41 -28.04 -12.20
C MET A 399 36.34 -28.36 -13.25
N PHE A 400 36.47 -29.58 -13.76
CA PHE A 400 35.42 -30.57 -14.05
C PHE A 400 34.01 -30.06 -14.38
N MET A 401 33.61 -30.26 -15.64
CA MET A 401 32.21 -30.35 -16.04
C MET A 401 31.64 -31.73 -15.69
N PRO A 402 30.48 -31.86 -15.03
CA PRO A 402 29.62 -33.00 -15.21
C PRO A 402 28.69 -32.76 -16.40
N GLN A 403 28.53 -33.82 -17.19
CA GLN A 403 27.70 -33.89 -18.38
C GLN A 403 26.20 -33.67 -18.11
N ARG A 404 25.54 -33.21 -19.18
CA ARG A 404 24.10 -33.09 -19.45
C ARG A 404 23.20 -34.07 -18.67
N PHE A 405 22.15 -33.53 -18.05
CA PHE A 405 20.96 -34.29 -17.66
C PHE A 405 19.68 -33.52 -18.03
N GLN A 406 18.74 -34.25 -18.64
CA GLN A 406 17.41 -33.77 -19.03
C GLN A 406 16.50 -33.76 -17.79
N LEU A 407 15.92 -32.61 -17.45
CA LEU A 407 14.82 -32.55 -16.47
C LEU A 407 13.55 -33.15 -17.08
N GLY A 408 13.05 -34.22 -16.47
CA GLY A 408 11.69 -34.71 -16.74
C GLY A 408 10.67 -33.79 -16.06
N GLN A 409 9.79 -33.18 -16.85
CA GLN A 409 8.61 -32.48 -16.34
C GLN A 409 7.68 -33.50 -15.67
N ARG A 410 7.27 -33.24 -14.42
CA ARG A 410 6.17 -33.99 -13.79
C ARG A 410 4.84 -33.28 -14.11
N PRO A 411 3.85 -33.99 -14.68
CA PRO A 411 2.55 -33.42 -15.06
C PRO A 411 1.52 -33.30 -13.92
N GLU A 412 1.91 -33.31 -12.63
CA GLU A 412 0.95 -33.53 -11.53
C GLU A 412 0.88 -32.45 -10.43
N MET A 413 1.65 -31.37 -10.49
CA MET A 413 1.64 -30.37 -9.41
C MET A 413 1.40 -28.94 -9.94
N PRO A 414 0.31 -28.27 -9.55
CA PRO A 414 0.00 -26.91 -9.99
C PRO A 414 1.12 -25.95 -9.60
N GLN A 415 1.36 -24.92 -10.43
CA GLN A 415 2.27 -23.82 -10.08
C GLN A 415 1.64 -22.42 -10.24
N GLY A 416 0.30 -22.31 -10.27
CA GLY A 416 -0.39 -21.01 -10.23
C GLY A 416 -1.84 -21.01 -9.72
N VAL A 417 -2.75 -21.71 -10.40
CA VAL A 417 -4.15 -21.86 -9.95
C VAL A 417 -4.52 -23.34 -9.90
N ASP A 418 -4.92 -23.80 -8.71
CA ASP A 418 -5.39 -25.16 -8.47
C ASP A 418 -6.84 -25.18 -8.00
N LEU A 419 -7.74 -25.49 -8.93
CA LEU A 419 -9.15 -25.68 -8.63
C LEU A 419 -9.49 -27.14 -8.33
N ASN A 420 -8.52 -28.01 -8.01
CA ASN A 420 -8.78 -29.43 -7.75
C ASN A 420 -9.84 -29.64 -6.66
N LEU A 421 -10.93 -30.32 -7.06
CA LEU A 421 -12.07 -30.61 -6.20
C LEU A 421 -12.16 -32.08 -5.77
N ASP A 422 -11.20 -32.94 -6.12
CA ASP A 422 -11.28 -34.39 -5.85
C ASP A 422 -11.31 -34.73 -4.36
N LYS A 423 -10.80 -33.84 -3.51
CA LYS A 423 -10.88 -33.97 -2.04
C LYS A 423 -12.26 -33.63 -1.45
N PHE A 424 -13.19 -33.13 -2.26
CA PHE A 424 -14.55 -32.78 -1.83
C PHE A 424 -15.58 -33.71 -2.47
N SER A 425 -16.44 -34.30 -1.65
CA SER A 425 -17.56 -35.10 -2.14
C SER A 425 -18.70 -34.16 -2.53
N LEU A 426 -18.95 -34.00 -3.83
CA LEU A 426 -20.02 -33.17 -4.39
C LEU A 426 -21.11 -34.03 -5.07
N SER A 427 -21.27 -35.29 -4.65
CA SER A 427 -22.26 -36.20 -5.25
C SER A 427 -23.68 -36.02 -4.71
N THR A 428 -23.81 -35.35 -3.57
CA THR A 428 -25.08 -35.12 -2.87
C THR A 428 -25.15 -33.67 -2.44
N GLU A 429 -26.31 -33.06 -2.59
CA GLU A 429 -26.58 -31.74 -2.05
C GLU A 429 -26.58 -31.77 -0.52
N GLU A 430 -25.93 -30.78 0.11
CA GLU A 430 -26.10 -30.57 1.55
C GLU A 430 -27.41 -29.83 1.79
N ARG A 431 -28.35 -30.52 2.43
CA ARG A 431 -29.58 -29.90 2.92
C ARG A 431 -29.24 -29.15 4.21
N PHE A 432 -29.09 -27.82 4.08
CA PHE A 432 -28.86 -26.95 5.23
C PHE A 432 -30.03 -27.08 6.22
N ALA A 433 -29.73 -27.01 7.53
CA ALA A 433 -30.75 -26.98 8.57
C ALA A 433 -31.51 -25.64 8.48
N GLY A 434 -32.54 -25.61 7.64
CA GLY A 434 -33.22 -24.40 7.15
C GLY A 434 -33.01 -24.29 5.64
N ARG A 435 -34.03 -24.59 4.83
CA ARG A 435 -33.94 -24.36 3.38
C ARG A 435 -33.80 -22.86 3.15
N LEU A 436 -32.90 -22.48 2.23
CA LEU A 436 -32.84 -21.09 1.79
C LEU A 436 -34.16 -20.77 1.06
N PRO A 437 -34.75 -19.59 1.28
CA PRO A 437 -35.96 -19.17 0.57
C PRO A 437 -35.81 -19.33 -0.95
N PRO A 438 -36.93 -19.44 -1.69
CA PRO A 438 -36.90 -19.45 -3.14
C PRO A 438 -36.08 -18.28 -3.67
N CYS A 439 -35.14 -18.55 -4.58
CA CYS A 439 -34.22 -17.55 -5.10
C CYS A 439 -34.07 -17.61 -6.62
N SER A 440 -34.84 -18.44 -7.31
CA SER A 440 -34.97 -18.44 -8.76
C SER A 440 -36.22 -17.71 -9.20
N GLY A 441 -36.12 -17.02 -10.33
CA GLY A 441 -37.24 -16.35 -10.99
C GLY A 441 -37.26 -16.68 -12.48
N ASP A 442 -38.44 -16.57 -13.08
CA ASP A 442 -38.59 -16.63 -14.53
C ASP A 442 -37.92 -15.43 -15.21
N ALA A 443 -37.65 -15.51 -16.51
CA ALA A 443 -37.00 -14.43 -17.27
C ALA A 443 -37.74 -13.08 -17.18
N ASP A 444 -39.08 -13.09 -17.12
CA ASP A 444 -39.92 -11.88 -17.06
C ASP A 444 -40.15 -11.37 -15.61
N SER A 445 -39.60 -12.08 -14.63
CA SER A 445 -39.73 -11.72 -13.21
C SER A 445 -39.02 -10.41 -12.86
N LEU A 446 -39.17 -9.95 -11.62
CA LEU A 446 -38.41 -8.79 -11.14
C LEU A 446 -36.91 -9.10 -11.14
N GLU A 447 -36.55 -10.31 -10.74
CA GLU A 447 -35.20 -10.86 -10.73
C GLU A 447 -34.59 -10.84 -12.13
N GLY A 448 -35.37 -11.23 -13.15
CA GLY A 448 -34.94 -11.24 -14.55
C GLY A 448 -34.75 -9.85 -15.17
N ARG A 449 -35.43 -8.81 -14.66
CA ARG A 449 -35.36 -7.43 -15.18
C ARG A 449 -34.46 -6.49 -14.39
N THR A 450 -33.89 -6.93 -13.27
CA THR A 450 -33.11 -6.07 -12.37
C THR A 450 -31.62 -6.12 -12.69
N LEU A 451 -31.04 -4.98 -13.09
CA LEU A 451 -29.59 -4.77 -13.21
C LEU A 451 -28.98 -4.52 -11.83
N LEU A 452 -28.96 -5.56 -10.99
CA LEU A 452 -28.61 -5.46 -9.58
C LEU A 452 -27.22 -4.81 -9.36
N GLY A 453 -26.23 -5.19 -10.16
CA GLY A 453 -24.86 -4.66 -10.04
C GLY A 453 -24.77 -3.16 -10.28
N LYS A 454 -25.27 -2.69 -11.43
CA LYS A 454 -25.27 -1.27 -11.78
C LYS A 454 -26.08 -0.42 -10.80
N ALA A 455 -27.26 -0.90 -10.39
CA ALA A 455 -28.09 -0.21 -9.40
C ALA A 455 -27.36 -0.10 -8.05
N PHE A 456 -26.70 -1.18 -7.62
CA PHE A 456 -25.90 -1.19 -6.39
C PHE A 456 -24.71 -0.22 -6.45
N LEU A 457 -23.94 -0.24 -7.54
CA LEU A 457 -22.82 0.69 -7.75
C LEU A 457 -23.29 2.15 -7.80
N GLN A 458 -24.44 2.42 -8.44
CA GLN A 458 -25.04 3.76 -8.45
C GLN A 458 -25.44 4.21 -7.04
N SER A 459 -26.04 3.33 -6.23
CA SER A 459 -26.34 3.61 -4.82
C SER A 459 -25.08 3.90 -4.00
N LEU A 460 -23.99 3.17 -4.24
CA LEU A 460 -22.68 3.43 -3.62
C LEU A 460 -22.15 4.82 -3.98
N GLN A 461 -22.14 5.18 -5.28
CA GLN A 461 -21.67 6.48 -5.76
C GLN A 461 -22.49 7.64 -5.21
N GLN A 462 -23.82 7.48 -5.16
CA GLN A 462 -24.74 8.48 -4.63
C GLN A 462 -24.77 8.52 -3.09
N LYS A 463 -24.10 7.57 -2.42
CA LYS A 463 -24.18 7.34 -0.96
C LYS A 463 -25.63 7.26 -0.48
N SER A 464 -26.50 6.68 -1.31
CA SER A 464 -27.95 6.63 -1.11
C SER A 464 -28.42 5.18 -1.16
N PHE A 465 -28.74 4.64 0.01
CA PHE A 465 -29.16 3.25 0.18
C PHE A 465 -30.53 3.20 0.84
N ALA A 466 -31.59 3.12 0.05
CA ALA A 466 -32.94 2.97 0.57
C ALA A 466 -33.06 1.65 1.35
N GLY A 467 -33.49 1.72 2.62
CA GLY A 467 -33.76 0.54 3.44
C GLY A 467 -32.54 -0.18 4.04
N VAL A 468 -31.31 0.28 3.77
CA VAL A 468 -30.08 -0.29 4.36
C VAL A 468 -29.73 0.44 5.65
N LYS A 469 -29.37 -0.29 6.71
CA LYS A 469 -28.97 0.30 8.01
C LYS A 469 -27.69 1.14 7.85
N ALA A 470 -27.57 2.23 8.60
CA ALA A 470 -26.40 3.12 8.54
C ALA A 470 -25.06 2.39 8.76
N GLU A 471 -25.03 1.40 9.65
CA GLU A 471 -23.85 0.56 9.90
C GLU A 471 -23.44 -0.25 8.66
N ASP A 472 -24.42 -0.81 7.95
CA ASP A 472 -24.18 -1.58 6.73
C ASP A 472 -23.80 -0.67 5.57
N GLN A 473 -24.40 0.52 5.46
CA GLN A 473 -23.97 1.54 4.50
C GLN A 473 -22.50 1.92 4.71
N SER A 474 -22.11 2.16 5.97
CA SER A 474 -20.73 2.46 6.34
C SER A 474 -19.80 1.29 5.99
N LEU A 475 -20.22 0.05 6.24
CA LEU A 475 -19.46 -1.14 5.86
C LEU A 475 -19.22 -1.18 4.34
N LEU A 476 -20.27 -1.01 3.53
CA LEU A 476 -20.16 -1.04 2.06
C LEU A 476 -19.23 0.05 1.53
N LEU A 477 -19.31 1.27 2.08
CA LEU A 477 -18.39 2.35 1.71
C LEU A 477 -16.93 2.05 2.08
N ASN A 478 -16.70 1.40 3.22
CA ASN A 478 -15.35 1.00 3.63
C ASN A 478 -14.81 -0.23 2.87
N VAL A 479 -15.66 -0.94 2.14
CA VAL A 479 -15.26 -2.04 1.25
C VAL A 479 -15.02 -1.52 -0.17
N TYR A 480 -15.99 -0.80 -0.75
CA TYR A 480 -15.99 -0.44 -2.18
C TYR A 480 -15.61 1.01 -2.47
N GLY A 481 -15.69 1.91 -1.49
CA GLY A 481 -15.35 3.34 -1.63
C GLY A 481 -13.91 3.67 -1.28
N VAL A 482 -13.02 2.68 -1.28
CA VAL A 482 -11.59 2.83 -0.93
C VAL A 482 -10.71 2.73 -2.18
N PRO A 483 -9.55 3.39 -2.24
CA PRO A 483 -8.69 3.40 -3.44
C PRO A 483 -8.22 2.01 -3.89
N GLN A 484 -8.18 1.03 -2.98
CA GLN A 484 -7.76 -0.33 -3.31
C GLN A 484 -8.87 -1.13 -4.01
N CYS A 485 -10.09 -0.63 -4.10
CA CYS A 485 -11.20 -1.31 -4.75
C CYS A 485 -11.24 -0.96 -6.25
N ASP A 486 -11.03 -1.95 -7.11
CA ASP A 486 -11.24 -1.84 -8.57
C ASP A 486 -12.60 -2.39 -9.02
N ARG A 487 -13.31 -3.11 -8.13
CA ARG A 487 -14.64 -3.68 -8.44
C ARG A 487 -15.73 -2.64 -8.71
N ALA A 488 -15.53 -1.39 -8.28
CA ALA A 488 -16.44 -0.30 -8.60
C ALA A 488 -16.54 -0.03 -10.12
N GLU A 489 -15.57 -0.50 -10.89
CA GLU A 489 -15.51 -0.37 -12.35
C GLU A 489 -16.21 -1.53 -13.09
N GLU A 490 -16.68 -2.58 -12.39
CA GLU A 490 -17.30 -3.78 -13.00
C GLU A 490 -18.61 -3.50 -13.74
N GLY A 491 -19.30 -2.40 -13.43
CA GLY A 491 -20.54 -2.01 -14.09
C GLY A 491 -21.63 -3.10 -13.99
N ASP A 492 -22.13 -3.55 -15.14
CA ASP A 492 -23.18 -4.58 -15.21
C ASP A 492 -22.68 -5.97 -14.80
N ALA A 493 -21.37 -6.21 -14.82
CA ALA A 493 -20.78 -7.47 -14.38
C ALA A 493 -20.67 -7.58 -12.85
N PHE A 494 -20.91 -6.49 -12.13
CA PHE A 494 -20.80 -6.45 -10.68
C PHE A 494 -21.83 -7.36 -10.02
N ILE A 495 -21.35 -8.24 -9.15
CA ILE A 495 -22.18 -9.06 -8.27
C ILE A 495 -22.02 -8.53 -6.84
N PRO A 496 -23.11 -8.12 -6.16
CA PRO A 496 -23.06 -7.67 -4.78
C PRO A 496 -22.52 -8.74 -3.81
N PRO A 497 -22.08 -8.34 -2.61
CA PRO A 497 -21.57 -9.29 -1.64
C PRO A 497 -22.68 -10.26 -1.20
N ASP A 498 -22.27 -11.48 -0.82
CA ASP A 498 -23.18 -12.50 -0.30
C ASP A 498 -23.95 -11.94 0.92
N PRO A 499 -25.30 -11.92 0.89
CA PRO A 499 -26.11 -11.36 1.98
C PRO A 499 -26.09 -12.24 3.25
N ASN A 500 -25.43 -13.40 3.21
CA ASN A 500 -25.31 -14.30 4.35
C ASN A 500 -24.66 -13.61 5.56
N LEU A 501 -25.30 -13.76 6.74
CA LEU A 501 -24.85 -13.14 7.98
C LEU A 501 -23.43 -13.55 8.40
N GLU A 502 -23.01 -14.80 8.18
CA GLU A 502 -21.63 -15.26 8.45
C GLU A 502 -20.63 -14.48 7.58
N TYR A 503 -20.95 -14.34 6.29
CA TYR A 503 -20.11 -13.60 5.34
C TYR A 503 -19.99 -12.12 5.71
N ILE A 504 -21.13 -11.45 5.89
CA ILE A 504 -21.16 -10.04 6.28
C ILE A 504 -20.44 -9.82 7.60
N THR A 505 -20.65 -10.69 8.59
CA THR A 505 -19.97 -10.58 9.89
C THR A 505 -18.46 -10.74 9.75
N LYS A 506 -18.00 -11.68 8.92
CA LYS A 506 -16.57 -11.84 8.63
C LYS A 506 -15.99 -10.58 7.99
N VAL A 507 -16.61 -10.06 6.93
CA VAL A 507 -16.15 -8.85 6.25
C VAL A 507 -16.17 -7.64 7.19
N ARG A 508 -17.23 -7.49 8.00
CA ARG A 508 -17.34 -6.43 9.03
C ARG A 508 -16.19 -6.47 10.04
N ASN A 509 -15.82 -7.67 10.50
CA ASN A 509 -14.70 -7.84 11.43
C ASN A 509 -13.38 -7.43 10.78
N LEU A 510 -13.12 -7.85 9.53
CA LEU A 510 -11.90 -7.48 8.79
C LEU A 510 -11.79 -5.97 8.59
N VAL A 511 -12.87 -5.30 8.18
CA VAL A 511 -12.92 -3.84 8.04
C VAL A 511 -12.74 -3.14 9.40
N GLY A 512 -13.28 -3.72 10.47
CA GLY A 512 -13.07 -3.24 11.84
C GLY A 512 -11.61 -3.28 12.29
N GLU A 513 -10.87 -4.32 11.91
CA GLU A 513 -9.43 -4.43 12.16
C GLU A 513 -8.64 -3.32 11.44
N GLU A 514 -8.99 -3.02 10.18
CA GLU A 514 -8.38 -1.92 9.42
C GLU A 514 -8.65 -0.57 10.09
N LYS A 515 -9.90 -0.32 10.51
CA LYS A 515 -10.25 0.89 11.28
C LYS A 515 -9.42 1.01 12.55
N THR A 516 -9.27 -0.08 13.29
CA THR A 516 -8.46 -0.10 14.51
C THR A 516 -6.99 0.22 14.21
N LEU A 517 -6.44 -0.28 13.09
CA LEU A 517 -5.09 0.04 12.66
C LEU A 517 -4.94 1.52 12.27
N ARG A 518 -5.91 2.11 11.57
CA ARG A 518 -5.91 3.56 11.26
C ARG A 518 -5.86 4.41 12.52
N GLU A 519 -6.67 4.07 13.53
CA GLU A 519 -6.64 4.78 14.81
C GLU A 519 -5.30 4.62 15.53
N ARG A 520 -4.71 3.42 15.53
CA ARG A 520 -3.35 3.22 16.08
C ARG A 520 -2.31 4.05 15.33
N ARG A 521 -2.39 4.15 14.00
CA ARG A 521 -1.53 5.03 13.18
C ARG A 521 -1.68 6.48 13.59
N LYS A 522 -2.92 7.00 13.67
CA LYS A 522 -3.21 8.39 14.12
C LYS A 522 -2.65 8.63 15.53
N GLN A 523 -2.89 7.73 16.46
CA GLN A 523 -2.38 7.83 17.84
C GLN A 523 -0.85 7.85 17.88
N ARG A 524 -0.19 6.90 17.19
CA ARG A 524 1.27 6.82 17.13
C ARG A 524 1.88 8.04 16.44
N PHE A 525 1.24 8.53 15.38
CA PHE A 525 1.63 9.75 14.69
C PHE A 525 1.43 11.00 15.54
N SER A 526 0.49 10.99 16.48
CA SER A 526 0.28 12.08 17.43
C SER A 526 1.27 12.06 18.60
N ASP A 527 2.06 10.99 18.76
CA ASP A 527 3.00 10.86 19.87
C ASP A 527 4.29 11.65 19.61
N LYS A 528 4.77 12.41 20.60
CA LYS A 528 6.04 13.15 20.52
C LYS A 528 7.25 12.26 20.18
N THR A 529 7.20 10.97 20.50
CA THR A 529 8.26 9.99 20.18
C THR A 529 8.23 9.49 18.74
N PHE A 530 7.24 9.88 17.93
CA PHE A 530 7.21 9.54 16.51
C PHE A 530 8.47 10.05 15.79
N ALA A 531 9.18 9.11 15.16
CA ALA A 531 10.37 9.36 14.40
C ALA A 531 10.11 9.11 12.91
N VAL A 532 10.33 10.12 12.07
CA VAL A 532 10.19 10.03 10.61
C VAL A 532 11.08 8.91 10.04
N THR A 533 12.26 8.71 10.61
CA THR A 533 13.22 7.67 10.17
C THR A 533 12.84 6.27 10.63
N ASN A 534 11.91 6.13 11.57
CA ASN A 534 11.37 4.85 12.02
C ASN A 534 9.91 5.02 12.46
N PRO A 535 8.97 5.16 11.50
CA PRO A 535 7.57 5.44 11.81
C PRO A 535 6.94 4.34 12.67
N GLY A 536 7.36 3.09 12.47
CA GLY A 536 6.88 1.92 13.21
C GLY A 536 6.41 0.78 12.33
N LEU A 537 5.99 -0.32 12.99
CA LEU A 537 5.42 -1.48 12.32
C LEU A 537 3.97 -1.26 11.84
N ASP A 538 3.27 -0.29 12.44
CA ASP A 538 1.89 0.03 12.07
C ASP A 538 1.81 0.78 10.73
N PHE A 539 2.92 1.36 10.26
CA PHE A 539 2.98 2.16 9.03
C PHE A 539 3.55 1.36 7.86
N PRO A 540 3.28 1.78 6.61
CA PRO A 540 3.87 1.15 5.43
C PRO A 540 5.39 1.07 5.54
N ARG A 541 5.94 -0.08 5.14
CA ARG A 541 7.40 -0.28 5.17
C ARG A 541 8.15 0.66 4.25
N SER A 542 7.53 1.09 3.16
CA SER A 542 8.05 2.09 2.24
C SER A 542 8.41 3.42 2.92
N TRP A 543 7.84 3.74 4.10
CA TRP A 543 8.18 4.96 4.84
C TRP A 543 9.49 4.86 5.62
N THR A 544 9.99 3.65 5.86
CA THR A 544 11.28 3.46 6.53
C THR A 544 12.41 3.61 5.51
N PRO A 545 13.37 4.53 5.70
CA PRO A 545 14.47 4.71 4.75
C PRO A 545 15.25 3.41 4.56
N ARG A 546 15.45 3.01 3.30
CA ARG A 546 16.22 1.81 2.91
C ARG A 546 17.72 1.99 3.09
N PHE A 547 18.19 3.23 3.02
CA PHE A 547 19.58 3.62 3.20
C PHE A 547 19.71 4.30 4.55
N GLN A 548 20.54 3.73 5.43
CA GLN A 548 20.73 4.23 6.78
C GLN A 548 22.21 4.36 7.12
N VAL A 549 22.55 5.37 7.90
CA VAL A 549 23.88 5.51 8.49
C VAL A 549 23.88 4.79 9.84
N GLU A 550 24.82 3.89 10.07
CA GLU A 550 25.00 3.14 11.31
C GLU A 550 26.29 3.60 11.99
N MET A 551 26.21 4.08 13.23
CA MET A 551 27.35 4.57 14.00
C MET A 551 27.60 3.61 15.17
N GLU A 552 28.78 2.96 15.17
CA GLU A 552 29.23 2.06 16.25
C GLU A 552 28.24 0.92 16.60
N GLY A 553 27.59 0.34 15.58
CA GLY A 553 26.61 -0.74 15.77
C GLY A 553 25.24 -0.28 16.26
N ARG A 554 25.01 1.04 16.33
CA ARG A 554 23.70 1.65 16.52
C ARG A 554 23.32 2.35 15.22
N VAL A 555 22.09 2.21 14.75
CA VAL A 555 21.62 3.02 13.63
C VAL A 555 21.73 4.49 14.07
N SER A 556 22.54 5.26 13.35
CA SER A 556 22.71 6.70 13.59
C SER A 556 21.42 7.36 13.14
N HIS A 557 20.46 7.41 14.06
CA HIS A 557 19.43 8.41 13.99
C HIS A 557 20.18 9.73 14.05
N THR A 558 20.06 10.57 13.02
CA THR A 558 20.34 12.00 13.18
C THR A 558 19.74 12.38 14.53
N ALA A 559 20.61 12.77 15.47
CA ALA A 559 20.22 12.91 16.87
C ALA A 559 18.88 13.64 16.90
N PRO A 560 17.82 13.08 17.51
CA PRO A 560 16.55 13.75 17.51
C PRO A 560 16.79 15.10 18.18
N THR A 561 16.78 16.17 17.39
CA THR A 561 16.67 17.54 17.87
C THR A 561 15.34 17.76 18.61
N LYS A 562 14.52 16.70 18.74
CA LYS A 562 13.24 16.62 19.45
C LYS A 562 13.34 16.49 20.98
N PHE A 563 14.46 16.86 21.60
CA PHE A 563 14.45 17.07 23.05
C PHE A 563 13.64 18.33 23.34
N GLY A 564 12.43 18.17 23.90
CA GLY A 564 11.63 19.28 24.40
C GLY A 564 10.27 19.52 23.74
N LEU A 565 9.80 18.68 22.81
CA LEU A 565 8.46 18.86 22.23
C LEU A 565 7.38 18.78 23.32
N LYS A 566 6.66 19.89 23.53
CA LYS A 566 5.49 19.96 24.41
C LYS A 566 4.23 20.04 23.56
N LYS A 567 3.26 19.16 23.83
CA LYS A 567 1.95 19.21 23.17
C LYS A 567 1.28 20.53 23.56
N LEU A 568 0.82 21.28 22.56
CA LEU A 568 0.07 22.51 22.74
C LEU A 568 -1.42 22.20 22.60
N GLU A 569 -2.21 22.59 23.58
CA GLU A 569 -3.67 22.59 23.45
C GLU A 569 -4.05 23.88 22.71
N VAL A 570 -4.64 23.73 21.53
CA VAL A 570 -5.01 24.84 20.64
C VAL A 570 -6.51 24.79 20.39
N ASP A 571 -7.16 25.96 20.40
CA ASP A 571 -8.58 26.08 20.13
C ASP A 571 -8.92 25.91 18.63
N GLU A 572 -10.21 25.78 18.32
CA GLU A 572 -10.68 25.56 16.94
C GLU A 572 -10.37 26.74 16.02
N ALA A 573 -10.41 27.97 16.53
CA ALA A 573 -10.07 29.19 15.80
C ALA A 573 -8.62 29.15 15.31
N PHE A 574 -7.69 28.82 16.20
CA PHE A 574 -6.29 28.64 15.88
C PHE A 574 -6.05 27.52 14.87
N GLN A 575 -6.71 26.37 15.05
CA GLN A 575 -6.62 25.25 14.12
C GLN A 575 -7.11 25.63 12.71
N ARG A 576 -8.23 26.35 12.62
CA ARG A 576 -8.76 26.87 11.36
C ARG A 576 -7.80 27.86 10.72
N GLY A 577 -7.26 28.80 11.50
CA GLY A 577 -6.26 29.76 11.04
C GLY A 577 -5.03 29.08 10.44
N LEU A 578 -4.52 28.02 11.08
CA LEU A 578 -3.43 27.21 10.54
C LEU A 578 -3.80 26.52 9.23
N LEU A 579 -4.95 25.82 9.19
CA LEU A 579 -5.41 25.05 8.03
C LEU A 579 -5.70 25.93 6.80
N GLU A 580 -6.31 27.10 7.00
CA GLU A 580 -6.77 27.94 5.90
C GLU A 580 -5.68 28.91 5.41
N ASN A 581 -4.85 29.45 6.31
CA ASN A 581 -3.95 30.56 5.97
C ASN A 581 -2.47 30.18 5.94
N VAL A 582 -2.04 29.22 6.76
CA VAL A 582 -0.61 28.93 6.96
C VAL A 582 -0.19 27.69 6.18
N LEU A 583 -0.83 26.56 6.45
CA LEU A 583 -0.48 25.25 5.88
C LEU A 583 -0.52 25.20 4.34
N PRO A 584 -1.44 25.86 3.62
CA PRO A 584 -1.45 25.85 2.16
C PRO A 584 -0.20 26.47 1.51
N SER A 585 0.51 27.35 2.24
CA SER A 585 1.74 27.99 1.79
C SER A 585 3.02 27.33 2.33
N ALA A 586 2.88 26.43 3.30
CA ALA A 586 4.00 25.77 3.95
C ALA A 586 4.39 24.47 3.23
N ALA A 587 5.70 24.24 3.04
CA ALA A 587 6.19 22.95 2.56
C ALA A 587 6.30 21.97 3.74
N PRO A 588 5.62 20.80 3.70
CA PRO A 588 5.75 19.81 4.76
C PRO A 588 7.16 19.19 4.75
N GLU A 589 7.76 19.02 5.93
CA GLU A 589 9.02 18.28 6.09
C GLU A 589 8.82 16.76 5.95
N PHE A 590 7.62 16.29 6.24
CA PHE A 590 7.21 14.91 6.07
C PHE A 590 5.87 14.90 5.36
N ASN A 591 5.76 14.12 4.28
CA ASN A 591 4.52 13.96 3.53
C ASN A 591 4.51 12.53 2.98
N GLN A 592 3.76 11.65 3.62
CA GLN A 592 3.72 10.23 3.28
C GLN A 592 2.28 9.73 3.20
N VAL A 593 2.04 8.75 2.34
CA VAL A 593 0.71 8.21 2.06
C VAL A 593 0.68 6.73 2.43
N THR A 594 -0.41 6.30 3.06
CA THR A 594 -0.67 4.89 3.37
C THR A 594 -1.30 4.15 2.19
N GLU A 595 -1.32 2.82 2.25
CA GLU A 595 -1.91 1.95 1.22
C GLU A 595 -3.40 2.19 0.96
N ASP A 596 -4.11 2.82 1.90
CA ASP A 596 -5.50 3.26 1.80
C ASP A 596 -5.67 4.74 1.45
N GLY A 597 -4.59 5.39 1.04
CA GLY A 597 -4.61 6.76 0.54
C GLY A 597 -4.66 7.85 1.63
N ILE A 598 -4.53 7.49 2.91
CA ILE A 598 -4.47 8.48 3.99
C ILE A 598 -3.10 9.15 3.96
N VAL A 599 -3.09 10.47 3.86
CA VAL A 599 -1.88 11.28 3.85
C VAL A 599 -1.55 11.73 5.28
N PHE A 600 -0.30 11.62 5.67
CA PHE A 600 0.23 12.08 6.95
C PHE A 600 1.31 13.13 6.70
N ARG A 601 1.18 14.31 7.32
CA ARG A 601 2.13 15.41 7.12
C ARG A 601 2.67 15.99 8.42
N ILE A 602 3.92 16.42 8.38
CA ILE A 602 4.55 17.20 9.45
C ILE A 602 5.07 18.50 8.87
N TYR A 603 4.61 19.61 9.41
CA TYR A 603 5.05 20.95 9.08
C TYR A 603 5.87 21.51 10.23
N LYS A 604 6.97 22.20 9.91
CA LYS A 604 7.69 23.03 10.87
C LYS A 604 7.47 24.50 10.55
N ILE A 605 6.83 25.21 11.46
CA ILE A 605 6.47 26.62 11.32
C ILE A 605 7.07 27.35 12.52
N GLY A 606 8.26 27.92 12.33
CA GLY A 606 9.04 28.51 13.42
C GLY A 606 9.32 27.51 14.56
N SER A 607 8.76 27.76 15.75
CA SER A 607 8.91 26.86 16.91
C SER A 607 7.89 25.70 16.91
N LEU A 608 6.89 25.74 16.04
CA LEU A 608 5.80 24.78 16.03
C LEU A 608 6.08 23.59 15.10
N GLU A 609 5.72 22.40 15.56
CA GLU A 609 5.57 21.20 14.73
C GLU A 609 4.08 20.87 14.64
N VAL A 610 3.48 21.09 13.47
CA VAL A 610 2.06 20.80 13.21
C VAL A 610 1.98 19.49 12.45
N ARG A 611 1.25 18.53 13.00
CA ARG A 611 1.03 17.23 12.38
C ARG A 611 -0.41 17.11 11.92
N THR A 612 -0.59 16.72 10.67
CA THR A 612 -1.91 16.62 10.03
C THR A 612 -2.12 15.26 9.39
N THR A 613 -3.39 14.91 9.21
CA THR A 613 -3.82 13.78 8.39
C THR A 613 -4.88 14.22 7.39
N GLN A 614 -4.94 13.55 6.25
CA GLN A 614 -5.96 13.78 5.25
C GLN A 614 -6.47 12.43 4.74
N GLU A 615 -7.77 12.18 4.89
CA GLU A 615 -8.43 11.02 4.29
C GLU A 615 -8.65 11.25 2.79
N VAL A 616 -8.89 10.18 2.03
CA VAL A 616 -9.11 10.26 0.58
C VAL A 616 -10.31 11.16 0.30
N ASP A 617 -10.11 12.16 -0.57
CA ASP A 617 -11.09 13.20 -0.90
C ASP A 617 -11.61 14.01 0.31
N GLY A 618 -10.97 13.87 1.47
CA GLY A 618 -11.29 14.58 2.70
C GLY A 618 -10.48 15.87 2.85
N PRO A 619 -10.95 16.82 3.68
CA PRO A 619 -10.15 17.96 4.08
C PRO A 619 -8.96 17.50 4.92
N GLU A 620 -7.87 18.24 4.85
CA GLU A 620 -6.76 18.09 5.77
C GLU A 620 -7.20 18.48 7.20
N ALA A 621 -6.82 17.68 8.19
CA ALA A 621 -7.18 17.89 9.58
C ALA A 621 -5.92 17.86 10.47
N ILE A 622 -5.86 18.77 11.45
CA ILE A 622 -4.79 18.80 12.44
C ILE A 622 -4.99 17.66 13.44
N VAL A 623 -3.95 16.85 13.61
CA VAL A 623 -3.93 15.76 14.60
C VAL A 623 -3.32 16.24 15.91
N VAL A 624 -2.21 16.98 15.84
CA VAL A 624 -1.52 17.52 17.01
C VAL A 624 -0.63 18.69 16.65
N VAL A 625 -0.51 19.64 17.57
CA VAL A 625 0.46 20.74 17.52
C VAL A 625 1.45 20.58 18.67
N PHE A 626 2.74 20.63 18.37
CA PHE A 626 3.81 20.67 19.35
C PHE A 626 4.56 22.00 19.28
N SER A 627 5.09 22.44 20.42
CA SER A 627 6.11 23.50 20.48
C SER A 627 7.47 22.89 20.82
N SER A 628 8.51 23.33 20.12
CA SER A 628 9.92 22.97 20.33
C SER A 628 10.64 23.88 21.34
N GLY A 629 9.91 24.80 21.98
CA GLY A 629 10.47 25.70 22.98
C GLY A 629 11.19 24.95 24.10
N ALA A 630 12.41 25.38 24.43
CA ALA A 630 13.16 24.81 25.55
C ALA A 630 12.31 24.87 26.84
N ALA A 631 12.29 23.77 27.61
CA ALA A 631 11.66 23.73 28.94
C ALA A 631 12.20 24.80 29.92
N ALA A 632 13.27 25.49 29.55
CA ALA A 632 13.82 26.62 30.27
C ALA A 632 13.04 27.90 29.94
N TRP A 633 11.85 28.06 30.52
CA TRP A 633 11.36 29.30 31.15
C TRP A 633 10.23 28.97 32.13
N GLU A 634 10.43 27.97 32.99
CA GLU A 634 10.03 28.13 34.40
C GLU A 634 10.94 29.21 35.02
N ALA A 635 10.91 30.42 34.48
CA ALA A 635 11.18 31.57 35.32
C ALA A 635 10.08 31.48 36.36
N LYS A 636 10.41 31.06 37.59
CA LYS A 636 9.55 31.27 38.75
C LYS A 636 8.94 32.65 38.54
N ALA A 637 7.62 32.73 38.38
CA ALA A 637 6.95 34.01 38.40
C ALA A 637 7.39 34.65 39.71
N VAL A 638 8.34 35.58 39.63
CA VAL A 638 8.71 36.36 40.79
C VAL A 638 7.49 37.25 40.95
N GLU A 639 6.64 36.88 41.90
CA GLU A 639 5.57 37.71 42.43
C GLU A 639 6.23 39.00 42.94
N SER A 640 6.44 39.92 42.03
CA SER A 640 6.94 41.24 42.31
C SER A 640 6.46 42.13 41.18
N GLU A 641 5.15 42.41 41.19
CA GLU A 641 4.52 43.46 40.38
C GLU A 641 5.30 44.79 40.47
N ASP A 642 6.07 45.01 41.54
CA ASP A 642 6.78 46.25 41.81
C ASP A 642 8.23 46.32 41.24
N ALA A 643 8.78 45.22 40.72
CA ALA A 643 10.19 45.19 40.28
C ALA A 643 10.39 45.61 38.81
N LEU A 644 9.40 45.43 37.94
CA LEU A 644 9.56 45.67 36.49
C LEU A 644 9.42 47.11 36.07
N GLY A 645 8.69 47.94 36.83
CA GLY A 645 8.59 49.36 36.53
C GLY A 645 9.95 50.08 36.49
N ARG A 646 10.98 49.50 37.11
CA ARG A 646 12.34 50.03 37.16
C ARG A 646 13.29 49.42 36.13
N GLU A 647 12.84 48.45 35.35
CA GLU A 647 13.69 47.79 34.35
C GLU A 647 13.74 48.62 33.08
N ARG A 648 14.97 48.86 32.61
CA ARG A 648 15.21 49.56 31.36
C ARG A 648 14.83 48.67 30.18
N LEU A 649 14.12 49.23 29.21
CA LEU A 649 13.85 48.56 27.95
C LEU A 649 15.12 48.59 27.09
N VAL A 650 15.46 47.45 26.51
CA VAL A 650 16.62 47.33 25.61
C VAL A 650 16.19 47.15 24.17
N LYS A 651 15.05 46.50 23.92
CA LYS A 651 14.61 46.15 22.58
C LYS A 651 13.10 46.16 22.45
N CYS A 652 12.63 46.59 21.30
CA CYS A 652 11.22 46.56 20.92
C CYS A 652 11.09 45.82 19.58
N LYS A 653 10.15 44.89 19.50
CA LYS A 653 9.83 44.16 18.28
C LYS A 653 8.34 44.30 18.00
N VAL A 654 7.99 44.65 16.77
CA VAL A 654 6.59 44.79 16.35
C VAL A 654 6.22 43.65 15.43
N TYR A 655 5.17 42.95 15.79
CA TYR A 655 4.65 41.80 15.08
C TYR A 655 3.27 42.13 14.51
N VAL A 656 2.95 41.52 13.38
CA VAL A 656 1.60 41.52 12.80
C VAL A 656 1.14 40.09 12.60
N GLU A 657 -0.08 39.81 13.02
CA GLU A 657 -0.78 38.53 12.81
C GLU A 657 -2.09 38.78 12.07
N ALA A 658 -2.57 37.77 11.34
CA ALA A 658 -3.88 37.84 10.69
C ALA A 658 -4.98 37.75 11.76
N MET A 659 -5.98 38.63 11.69
CA MET A 659 -7.15 38.62 12.58
C MET A 659 -8.23 37.76 11.91
N GLU A 660 -8.79 36.76 12.62
CA GLU A 660 -9.95 36.02 12.12
C GLU A 660 -11.14 36.98 11.97
N GLN A 661 -11.67 37.09 10.75
CA GLN A 661 -13.00 37.67 10.55
C GLN A 661 -14.03 36.67 11.11
N GLU A 662 -14.48 36.90 12.34
CA GLU A 662 -15.69 36.21 12.82
C GLU A 662 -16.81 36.42 11.78
N SER A 663 -17.43 35.31 11.40
CA SER A 663 -18.34 35.18 10.27
C SER A 663 -19.64 35.97 10.50
N GLN A 664 -19.63 37.28 10.34
CA GLN A 664 -20.83 38.09 10.22
C GLN A 664 -21.15 38.31 8.72
N PRO A 665 -22.19 37.66 8.15
CA PRO A 665 -22.42 37.65 6.69
C PRO A 665 -22.98 38.97 6.13
N HIS A 666 -23.17 39.99 6.93
CA HIS A 666 -23.92 41.17 6.53
C HIS A 666 -23.24 42.44 7.04
N LEU A 667 -22.21 42.91 6.34
CA LEU A 667 -21.87 44.32 6.10
C LEU A 667 -20.53 44.39 5.33
N ALA A 668 -20.61 44.42 4.01
CA ALA A 668 -19.46 44.69 3.14
C ALA A 668 -19.22 46.21 3.01
N LYS A 669 -17.95 46.66 3.09
CA LYS A 669 -17.24 47.37 1.99
C LYS A 669 -15.96 48.14 2.36
N ASP A 670 -15.49 48.14 3.59
CA ASP A 670 -14.17 48.71 3.91
C ASP A 670 -13.15 47.61 4.20
N ALA A 671 -12.46 47.15 3.15
CA ALA A 671 -11.37 46.18 3.19
C ALA A 671 -10.09 46.79 3.79
N ARG A 672 -10.14 47.26 5.04
CA ARG A 672 -8.92 47.42 5.84
C ARG A 672 -8.59 46.04 6.39
N THR A 673 -7.49 45.49 5.89
CA THR A 673 -6.86 44.23 6.30
C THR A 673 -7.05 43.96 7.79
N GLY A 674 -7.83 42.92 8.12
CA GLY A 674 -7.99 42.41 9.48
C GLY A 674 -6.66 41.84 9.96
N CYS A 675 -5.81 42.70 10.50
CA CYS A 675 -4.53 42.33 11.08
C CYS A 675 -4.50 42.84 12.51
N ASN A 676 -4.04 42.00 13.43
CA ASN A 676 -3.74 42.42 14.79
C ASN A 676 -2.25 42.73 14.91
N PHE A 677 -1.92 43.79 15.63
CA PHE A 677 -0.55 44.22 15.86
C PHE A 677 -0.24 44.12 17.34
N TYR A 678 0.88 43.49 17.65
CA TYR A 678 1.38 43.43 19.02
C TYR A 678 2.86 43.74 19.08
N ILE A 679 3.27 44.25 20.23
CA ILE A 679 4.63 44.69 20.50
C ILE A 679 5.20 43.80 21.59
N VAL A 680 6.43 43.34 21.38
CA VAL A 680 7.22 42.63 22.36
C VAL A 680 8.37 43.53 22.81
N LEU A 681 8.33 43.94 24.06
CA LEU A 681 9.36 44.73 24.72
C LEU A 681 10.27 43.80 25.52
N GLU A 682 11.57 43.88 25.29
CA GLU A 682 12.60 43.16 26.03
C GLU A 682 13.30 44.12 26.99
N THR A 683 13.43 43.72 28.25
CA THR A 683 14.10 44.49 29.30
C THR A 683 15.57 44.09 29.43
N GLU A 684 16.38 44.91 30.10
CA GLU A 684 17.79 44.60 30.38
C GLU A 684 17.98 43.34 31.24
N LYS A 685 16.96 42.94 32.01
CA LYS A 685 16.95 41.67 32.75
C LYS A 685 16.37 40.50 31.97
N LYS A 686 16.16 40.66 30.66
CA LYS A 686 15.61 39.65 29.73
C LYS A 686 14.14 39.27 29.99
N ASN A 687 13.40 40.03 30.80
CA ASN A 687 11.94 39.92 30.83
C ASN A 687 11.35 40.38 29.50
N ARG A 688 10.26 39.76 29.08
CA ARG A 688 9.48 40.11 27.90
C ARG A 688 8.10 40.61 28.29
N ILE A 689 7.67 41.68 27.65
CA ILE A 689 6.36 42.29 27.89
C ILE A 689 5.66 42.35 26.55
N VAL A 690 4.46 41.80 26.48
CA VAL A 690 3.62 41.88 25.30
C VAL A 690 2.53 42.91 25.52
N THR A 691 2.34 43.77 24.53
CA THR A 691 1.22 44.68 24.52
C THR A 691 0.62 44.83 23.14
N GLU A 692 -0.70 44.96 23.10
CA GLU A 692 -1.50 45.06 21.88
C GLU A 692 -2.78 45.85 22.15
N ALA A 693 -3.37 46.37 21.09
CA ALA A 693 -4.71 46.93 21.13
C ALA A 693 -5.73 45.85 20.77
N LEU A 694 -6.59 45.51 21.73
CA LEU A 694 -7.68 44.56 21.54
C LEU A 694 -8.80 45.20 20.72
N SER A 695 -9.64 44.35 20.11
CA SER A 695 -10.79 44.79 19.29
C SER A 695 -11.78 45.69 20.04
N ALA A 696 -11.86 45.56 21.36
CA ALA A 696 -12.66 46.42 22.23
C ALA A 696 -12.05 47.82 22.48
N GLY A 697 -10.91 48.13 21.87
CA GLY A 697 -10.16 49.38 22.07
C GLY A 697 -9.30 49.40 23.35
N SER A 698 -9.37 48.35 24.17
CA SER A 698 -8.54 48.22 25.36
C SER A 698 -7.12 47.76 25.02
N LEU A 699 -6.13 48.24 25.77
CA LEU A 699 -4.73 47.81 25.65
C LEU A 699 -4.46 46.65 26.60
N SER A 700 -3.82 45.59 26.10
CA SER A 700 -3.36 44.48 26.94
C SER A 700 -1.91 44.69 27.37
N TRP A 701 -1.55 44.21 28.56
CA TRP A 701 -0.18 44.20 29.07
C TRP A 701 0.08 42.86 29.74
N VAL A 702 0.80 41.98 29.06
CA VAL A 702 1.07 40.62 29.53
C VAL A 702 2.57 40.44 29.70
N GLN A 703 2.98 40.19 30.94
CA GLN A 703 4.38 39.96 31.25
C GLN A 703 4.74 38.48 31.11
N ASN A 704 5.88 38.23 30.49
CA ASN A 704 6.46 36.90 30.24
C ASN A 704 5.41 35.86 29.81
N PRO A 705 4.60 36.14 28.76
CA PRO A 705 3.55 35.20 28.37
C PRO A 705 4.18 33.86 28.00
N HIS A 706 3.67 32.80 28.61
CA HIS A 706 4.21 31.44 28.45
C HIS A 706 4.18 30.94 26.99
N SER A 707 3.33 31.50 26.13
CA SER A 707 3.15 31.15 24.72
C SER A 707 3.73 32.17 23.72
N LEU A 708 4.54 33.13 24.19
CA LEU A 708 5.02 34.23 23.36
C LEU A 708 5.78 33.77 22.11
N GLU A 709 6.69 32.82 22.26
CA GLU A 709 7.49 32.37 21.10
C GLU A 709 6.64 31.60 20.09
N ASP A 710 5.63 30.87 20.54
CA ASP A 710 4.67 30.19 19.66
C ASP A 710 3.83 31.21 18.88
N ARG A 711 3.36 32.27 19.54
CA ARG A 711 2.67 33.38 18.87
C ARG A 711 3.57 34.10 17.86
N ASN A 712 4.82 34.38 18.24
CA ASN A 712 5.82 34.98 17.36
C ASN A 712 6.16 34.14 16.14
N SER A 713 6.06 32.80 16.24
CA SER A 713 6.34 31.90 15.12
C SER A 713 5.31 31.99 13.99
N LEU A 714 4.10 32.45 14.31
CA LEU A 714 2.97 32.60 13.37
C LEU A 714 2.77 34.05 12.91
N ALA A 715 3.36 35.01 13.62
CA ALA A 715 3.30 36.42 13.28
C ALA A 715 4.48 36.82 12.38
N LYS A 716 4.24 37.81 11.53
CA LYS A 716 5.31 38.45 10.74
C LYS A 716 5.96 39.54 11.59
N LEU A 717 7.26 39.39 11.86
CA LEU A 717 8.06 40.48 12.45
C LEU A 717 8.18 41.61 11.42
N LEU A 718 7.64 42.79 11.75
CA LEU A 718 7.70 43.95 10.87
C LEU A 718 9.02 44.70 11.01
N PHE A 719 9.44 44.96 12.25
CA PHE A 719 10.71 45.62 12.53
C PHE A 719 11.14 45.41 13.99
N THR A 720 12.41 45.71 14.23
CA THR A 720 13.08 45.63 15.52
C THR A 720 13.80 46.94 15.78
N VAL A 721 13.66 47.50 16.97
CA VAL A 721 14.26 48.77 17.37
C VAL A 721 14.94 48.60 18.73
N ASP A 722 16.17 49.07 18.85
CA ASP A 722 16.84 49.19 20.14
C ASP A 722 16.29 50.40 20.89
N CYS A 723 15.91 50.21 22.15
CA CYS A 723 15.34 51.27 22.96
C CYS A 723 16.44 52.26 23.38
N LYS A 724 16.11 53.56 23.38
CA LYS A 724 17.01 54.62 23.86
C LYS A 724 17.33 54.40 25.34
N GLU A 725 18.52 54.83 25.75
CA GLU A 725 18.88 54.85 27.17
C GLU A 725 17.87 55.68 27.97
N GLY A 726 17.56 55.23 29.18
CA GLY A 726 16.62 55.91 30.09
C GLY A 726 15.14 55.65 29.84
N VAL A 727 14.76 54.75 28.91
CA VAL A 727 13.36 54.31 28.75
C VAL A 727 13.10 53.07 29.60
N TYR A 728 12.09 53.13 30.48
CA TYR A 728 11.73 52.08 31.41
C TYR A 728 10.35 51.48 31.09
N ALA A 729 10.10 50.24 31.54
CA ALA A 729 8.80 49.58 31.32
C ALA A 729 7.63 50.39 31.90
N ARG A 730 7.81 51.08 33.03
CA ARG A 730 6.79 51.97 33.61
C ARG A 730 6.40 53.13 32.69
N ASP A 731 7.33 53.64 31.89
CA ASP A 731 7.09 54.81 31.05
C ASP A 731 6.11 54.44 29.93
N VAL A 732 6.26 53.23 29.38
CA VAL A 732 5.33 52.67 28.39
C VAL A 732 4.00 52.32 29.04
N GLN A 733 4.00 51.70 30.23
CA GLN A 733 2.77 51.38 30.94
C GLN A 733 1.96 52.63 31.32
N GLN A 734 2.64 53.73 31.66
CA GLN A 734 2.00 55.01 31.92
C GLN A 734 1.40 55.61 30.63
N LEU A 735 2.13 55.52 29.52
CA LEU A 735 1.63 55.97 28.21
C LEU A 735 0.36 55.22 27.81
N GLN A 736 0.28 53.91 28.09
CA GLN A 736 -0.93 53.12 27.83
C GLN A 736 -2.14 53.54 28.65
N ARG A 737 -1.95 54.08 29.86
CA ARG A 737 -3.05 54.59 30.68
C ARG A 737 -3.56 55.96 30.23
N THR A 738 -2.76 56.68 29.44
CA THR A 738 -3.10 58.00 28.91
C THR A 738 -3.69 57.96 27.50
N LEU A 739 -3.51 56.84 26.80
CA LEU A 739 -4.17 56.51 25.54
C LEU A 739 -5.51 55.84 25.83
#